data_AF-A0A091HDE4-F1
#
_entry.id   AF-A0A091HDE4-F1
#
_cell.length_a   1.000
_cell.length_b   1.000
_cell.length_c   1.000
_cell.angle_alpha   90.00
_cell.angle_beta   90.00
_cell.angle_gamma   90.00
#
_symmetry.space_group_name_H-M   'P 1'
#
loop_
_entity.id
_entity.type
_entity.pdbx_description
1 polymer ?
#
loop_
_entity_poly.entity_id
_entity_poly.type
_entity_poly.pdbx_seq_one_letter_code
_entity_poly.pdbx_strand_id
1 'polypeptide(L)'
;ESLHSSIGLLGISAGSLLLAAHFYSLPRAVPLVPPAALGVLLLVLASLLAYAGIRRSPRNAALFPTLCLTISVFWCGYGAVLILEGQGVLNGAGDFRDAVVPGLATFTVALLIIAVVGFLCREVILAVFASAACLASAHEVAMRYSTAVGASAVACNYMVVCLAGGWFALGRILYFLTKAKIALPGTDLARKKTHEQIQPTGSSMNRFAVTGLVLNMLSASVFGCWLLGVTSKLFIGQVPWLWAAGIYQVGICILSYRAMDVLMATFFGFTSILKFAGGYCLLYPLWQAEEPSFPVPVLVVFSVLFVVLALFLALKSPVDGLYLLVYVAYCIALACRPNGFFEGGPQGVDVAIFVASALMALIHLYNAKASAKIPTGKDAVKALLARSSFLKLREGADLHTPYLGYSKYADAEVLTYACSVLASFALTMTGDPQAPLATVVIPWVVVAGGILKLLGGSVAFARGKTLESSAFILYAVMWIIWGLTRFGGFYGTTRSFHAAVGIIAFMLFNGFIVFCSLFLNIAWFFYSLTFLLIAISFLLDAIHALPAWYCPATLIFGLVSFYCFLSALFSSTFKGSCLPMGRPIVQLSGVGGGTTKCLHLPARKASSVKRIADILKNGGTCGIPTDTVYVLVAACNRPDAVEKAHQSKRQAQDRPMSLWISSLKQLEPAKHLFTPLLWDFMEAAWPSPISLVVPRGEWVDFLGMKDSAKYVGTPQSVAIRIPDCSVTTHLIDLVGPIVVTSANPTGEADTTHHNQVYAKLGDKVDAVLCDGPSPENIASTVVDCTKINSGNIGFFRVGIVPKSQVLQILEQVQQK
;
A
#
# COMPACT_ATOMS: atom_id res chain seq x y z
N GLU A 1 13.65 -0.85 19.00
CA GLU A 1 12.99 -1.43 17.81
C GLU A 1 12.15 -2.63 18.21
N SER A 2 11.19 -3.02 17.37
CA SER A 2 9.99 -3.77 17.77
C SER A 2 10.16 -5.29 17.78
N LEU A 3 9.38 -5.96 18.64
CA LEU A 3 9.11 -7.41 18.67
C LEU A 3 9.13 -8.11 17.30
N HIS A 4 8.65 -7.45 16.24
CA HIS A 4 8.60 -7.99 14.87
C HIS A 4 9.97 -8.28 14.27
N SER A 5 11.01 -7.49 14.59
CA SER A 5 12.37 -7.76 14.10
C SER A 5 12.94 -9.02 14.73
N SER A 6 12.69 -9.22 16.03
CA SER A 6 13.03 -10.46 16.74
C SER A 6 12.25 -11.65 16.18
N ILE A 7 10.94 -11.51 15.93
CA ILE A 7 10.12 -12.56 15.30
C ILE A 7 10.68 -12.92 13.92
N GLY A 8 11.05 -11.93 13.10
CA GLY A 8 11.62 -12.18 11.78
C GLY A 8 12.95 -12.94 11.83
N LEU A 9 13.91 -12.50 12.65
CA LEU A 9 15.22 -13.16 12.78
C LEU A 9 15.13 -14.55 13.40
N LEU A 10 14.30 -14.72 14.44
CA LEU A 10 14.03 -16.03 15.03
C LEU A 10 13.31 -16.96 14.06
N GLY A 11 12.37 -16.43 13.26
CA GLY A 11 11.69 -17.17 12.20
C GLY A 11 12.66 -17.67 11.14
N ILE A 12 13.60 -16.83 10.69
CA ILE A 12 14.68 -17.21 9.75
C ILE A 12 15.53 -18.34 10.35
N SER A 13 15.85 -18.23 11.64
CA SER A 13 16.67 -19.21 12.36
C SER A 13 15.95 -20.56 12.51
N ALA A 14 14.65 -20.53 12.82
CA ALA A 14 13.84 -21.74 12.99
C ALA A 14 13.67 -22.52 11.69
N GLY A 15 13.36 -21.85 10.57
CA GLY A 15 13.24 -22.54 9.28
C GLY A 15 14.59 -23.03 8.75
N SER A 16 15.67 -22.30 9.02
CA SER A 16 17.02 -22.77 8.73
C SER A 16 17.37 -24.03 9.54
N LEU A 17 16.91 -24.14 10.78
CA LEU A 17 17.15 -25.32 11.61
C LEU A 17 16.43 -26.55 11.05
N LEU A 18 15.20 -26.38 10.58
CA LEU A 18 14.44 -27.44 9.91
C LEU A 18 15.14 -27.92 8.64
N LEU A 19 15.62 -26.99 7.81
CA LEU A 19 16.37 -27.31 6.59
C LEU A 19 17.72 -27.97 6.92
N ALA A 20 18.44 -27.49 7.92
CA ALA A 20 19.69 -28.10 8.38
C ALA A 20 19.48 -29.55 8.83
N ALA A 21 18.45 -29.80 9.65
CA ALA A 21 18.09 -31.14 10.09
C ALA A 21 17.69 -32.05 8.92
N HIS A 22 16.92 -31.53 7.96
CA HIS A 22 16.53 -32.24 6.75
C HIS A 22 17.75 -32.69 5.93
N PHE A 23 18.62 -31.75 5.54
CA PHE A 23 19.81 -32.06 4.73
C PHE A 23 20.83 -32.93 5.47
N TYR A 24 20.94 -32.80 6.79
CA TYR A 24 21.78 -33.69 7.60
C TYR A 24 21.22 -35.13 7.64
N SER A 25 19.88 -35.27 7.64
CA SER A 25 19.21 -36.57 7.67
C SER A 25 19.03 -37.22 6.29
N LEU A 26 19.31 -36.49 5.20
CA LEU A 26 19.08 -36.94 3.82
C LEU A 26 19.71 -38.31 3.48
N PRO A 27 20.89 -38.69 4.00
CA PRO A 27 21.47 -40.01 3.76
C PRO A 27 20.74 -41.18 4.44
N ARG A 28 19.74 -40.93 5.31
CA ARG A 28 19.00 -41.99 6.03
C ARG A 28 17.91 -42.60 5.15
N ALA A 29 17.62 -43.88 5.38
CA ALA A 29 16.56 -44.61 4.68
C ALA A 29 15.15 -44.06 4.97
N VAL A 30 14.93 -43.47 6.15
CA VAL A 30 13.70 -42.75 6.50
C VAL A 30 14.08 -41.32 6.90
N PRO A 31 13.55 -40.29 6.21
CA PRO A 31 13.84 -38.91 6.54
C PRO A 31 13.30 -38.58 7.94
N LEU A 32 14.03 -37.74 8.68
CA LEU A 32 13.64 -37.35 10.04
C LEU A 32 12.29 -36.62 10.07
N VAL A 33 12.04 -35.82 9.04
CA VAL A 33 10.78 -35.11 8.80
C VAL A 33 10.32 -35.46 7.38
N PRO A 34 9.10 -36.00 7.19
CA PRO A 34 8.57 -36.27 5.87
C PRO A 34 8.54 -35.00 5.00
N PRO A 35 8.84 -35.08 3.68
CA PRO A 35 8.88 -33.91 2.79
C PRO A 35 7.60 -33.06 2.83
N ALA A 36 6.42 -33.69 2.85
CA ALA A 36 5.15 -32.99 2.95
C ALA A 36 5.01 -32.21 4.28
N ALA A 37 5.41 -32.80 5.40
CA ALA A 37 5.36 -32.14 6.71
C ALA A 37 6.36 -30.97 6.78
N LEU A 38 7.57 -31.15 6.24
CA LEU A 38 8.57 -30.09 6.14
C LEU A 38 8.05 -28.93 5.27
N GLY A 39 7.42 -29.24 4.13
CA GLY A 39 6.84 -28.23 3.25
C GLY A 39 5.74 -27.40 3.93
N VAL A 40 4.85 -28.04 4.68
CA VAL A 40 3.81 -27.33 5.47
C VAL A 40 4.43 -26.42 6.53
N LEU A 41 5.44 -26.89 7.27
CA LEU A 41 6.14 -26.08 8.27
C LEU A 41 6.81 -24.85 7.64
N LEU A 42 7.42 -25.00 6.46
CA LEU A 42 8.02 -23.90 5.73
C LEU A 42 6.99 -22.88 5.25
N LEU A 43 5.79 -23.30 4.83
CA LEU A 43 4.69 -22.38 4.47
C LEU A 43 4.21 -21.55 5.66
N VAL A 44 4.10 -22.16 6.84
CA VAL A 44 3.75 -21.45 8.08
C VAL A 44 4.81 -20.42 8.44
N LEU A 45 6.09 -20.81 8.40
CA LEU A 45 7.21 -19.91 8.68
C LEU A 45 7.34 -18.80 7.64
N ALA A 46 7.11 -19.09 6.36
CA ALA A 46 7.05 -18.09 5.31
C ALA A 46 5.98 -17.04 5.64
N SER A 47 4.77 -17.45 6.00
CA SER A 47 3.69 -16.52 6.37
C SER A 47 4.07 -15.60 7.55
N LEU A 48 4.78 -16.13 8.56
CA LEU A 48 5.31 -15.35 9.68
C LEU A 48 6.39 -14.36 9.25
N LEU A 49 7.28 -14.75 8.33
CA LEU A 49 8.32 -13.87 7.78
C LEU A 49 7.75 -12.76 6.92
N ALA A 50 6.75 -13.07 6.07
CA ALA A 50 6.02 -12.06 5.32
C ALA A 50 5.38 -11.03 6.25
N TYR A 51 4.74 -11.48 7.34
CA TYR A 51 4.16 -10.60 8.34
C TYR A 51 5.23 -9.70 9.00
N ALA A 52 6.37 -10.27 9.40
CA ALA A 52 7.48 -9.53 9.99
C ALA A 52 8.08 -8.48 9.02
N GLY A 53 8.22 -8.82 7.74
CA GLY A 53 8.72 -7.91 6.70
C GLY A 53 7.76 -6.75 6.39
N ILE A 54 6.44 -6.98 6.49
CA ILE A 54 5.40 -5.96 6.22
C ILE A 54 5.20 -5.01 7.42
N ARG A 55 5.32 -5.50 8.65
CA ARG A 55 5.01 -4.71 9.87
C ARG A 55 6.15 -3.77 10.27
N ARG A 56 5.84 -2.46 10.28
CA ARG A 56 6.50 -1.37 11.02
C ARG A 56 8.05 -1.39 11.03
N SER A 57 8.68 -1.52 9.86
CA SER A 57 10.11 -1.19 9.70
C SER A 57 10.31 0.34 9.67
N PRO A 58 11.28 0.91 10.43
CA PRO A 58 11.59 2.34 10.42
C PRO A 58 11.98 2.83 9.02
N ARG A 59 11.85 4.14 8.77
CA ARG A 59 12.17 4.79 7.47
C ARG A 59 13.58 4.47 6.93
N ASN A 60 14.51 4.00 7.78
CA ASN A 60 15.93 3.82 7.44
C ASN A 60 16.40 2.34 7.33
N ALA A 61 15.51 1.33 7.45
CA ALA A 61 15.89 -0.08 7.38
C ALA A 61 15.24 -0.78 6.17
N ALA A 62 15.81 -0.57 4.98
CA ALA A 62 15.34 -1.21 3.73
C ALA A 62 15.76 -2.69 3.62
N LEU A 63 16.94 -3.04 4.12
CA LEU A 63 17.54 -4.38 3.98
C LEU A 63 16.79 -5.48 4.74
N PHE A 64 16.39 -5.23 6.00
CA PHE A 64 15.69 -6.23 6.81
C PHE A 64 14.34 -6.68 6.20
N PRO A 65 13.41 -5.77 5.83
CA PRO A 65 12.17 -6.15 5.14
C PRO A 65 12.42 -6.91 3.83
N THR A 66 13.41 -6.49 3.05
CA THR A 66 13.78 -7.17 1.80
C THR A 66 14.26 -8.59 2.08
N LEU A 67 15.15 -8.79 3.06
CA LEU A 67 15.62 -10.12 3.45
C LEU A 67 14.48 -11.02 3.91
N CYS A 68 13.62 -10.54 4.82
CA CYS A 68 12.48 -11.31 5.32
C CYS A 68 11.54 -11.72 4.18
N LEU A 69 11.17 -10.79 3.29
CA LEU A 69 10.29 -11.10 2.17
C LEU A 69 10.93 -12.03 1.15
N THR A 70 12.23 -11.88 0.86
CA THR A 70 12.95 -12.78 -0.05
C THR A 70 12.98 -14.21 0.48
N ILE A 71 13.34 -14.41 1.77
CA ILE A 71 13.34 -15.74 2.40
C ILE A 71 11.91 -16.30 2.48
N SER A 72 10.93 -15.45 2.76
CA SER A 72 9.51 -15.81 2.79
C SER A 72 9.04 -16.39 1.46
N VAL A 73 9.37 -15.75 0.33
CA VAL A 73 9.03 -16.26 -1.00
C VAL A 73 9.77 -17.57 -1.28
N PHE A 74 11.05 -17.65 -0.92
CA PHE A 74 11.86 -18.85 -1.10
C PHE A 74 11.23 -20.06 -0.42
N TRP A 75 10.91 -19.94 0.87
CA TRP A 75 10.29 -21.02 1.63
C TRP A 75 8.86 -21.32 1.19
N CYS A 76 8.12 -20.32 0.70
CA CYS A 76 6.80 -20.54 0.14
C CYS A 76 6.85 -21.45 -1.10
N GLY A 77 7.72 -21.13 -2.07
CA GLY A 77 7.88 -21.94 -3.27
C GLY A 77 8.53 -23.29 -2.98
N TYR A 78 9.62 -23.32 -2.22
CA TYR A 78 10.33 -24.55 -1.86
C TYR A 78 9.44 -25.50 -1.05
N GLY A 79 8.69 -24.99 -0.07
CA GLY A 79 7.77 -25.77 0.74
C GLY A 79 6.64 -26.38 -0.09
N ALA A 80 6.10 -25.65 -1.07
CA ALA A 80 5.12 -26.19 -2.00
C ALA A 80 5.70 -27.29 -2.91
N VAL A 81 6.95 -27.16 -3.38
CA VAL A 81 7.62 -28.22 -4.16
C VAL A 81 7.84 -29.48 -3.31
N LEU A 82 8.24 -29.34 -2.04
CA LEU A 82 8.35 -30.48 -1.10
C LEU A 82 7.02 -31.17 -0.83
N ILE A 83 5.90 -30.43 -0.83
CA ILE A 83 4.56 -31.02 -0.74
C ILE A 83 4.28 -31.85 -1.99
N LEU A 84 4.57 -31.33 -3.19
CA LEU A 84 4.39 -32.08 -4.43
C LEU A 84 5.24 -33.36 -4.46
N GLU A 85 6.48 -33.30 -3.97
CA GLU A 85 7.35 -34.47 -3.79
C GLU A 85 6.71 -35.49 -2.82
N GLY A 86 6.31 -35.03 -1.62
CA GLY A 86 5.74 -35.89 -0.59
C GLY A 86 4.38 -36.51 -0.96
N GLN A 87 3.66 -35.93 -1.92
CA GLN A 87 2.42 -36.48 -2.48
C GLN A 87 2.65 -37.38 -3.71
N GLY A 88 3.90 -37.58 -4.14
CA GLY A 88 4.21 -38.41 -5.30
C GLY A 88 3.75 -37.79 -6.63
N VAL A 89 3.76 -36.46 -6.74
CA VAL A 89 3.52 -35.77 -8.01
C VAL A 89 4.81 -35.70 -8.84
N LEU A 90 5.97 -35.68 -8.18
CA LEU A 90 7.31 -35.58 -8.79
C LEU A 90 7.98 -36.97 -8.88
N ASN A 91 7.48 -37.84 -9.76
CA ASN A 91 7.92 -39.25 -9.82
C ASN A 91 9.01 -39.55 -10.85
N GLY A 92 9.26 -38.66 -11.81
CA GLY A 92 10.27 -38.88 -12.85
C GLY A 92 11.70 -38.69 -12.33
N ALA A 93 12.64 -39.38 -12.97
CA ALA A 93 14.07 -39.25 -12.67
C ALA A 93 14.54 -37.81 -12.94
N GLY A 94 14.96 -37.10 -11.88
CA GLY A 94 15.39 -35.70 -11.98
C GLY A 94 14.25 -34.67 -11.88
N ASP A 95 12.99 -35.10 -11.71
CA ASP A 95 11.85 -34.18 -11.60
C ASP A 95 12.00 -33.21 -10.42
N PHE A 96 12.41 -33.72 -9.27
CA PHE A 96 12.64 -32.87 -8.11
C PHE A 96 13.74 -31.82 -8.36
N ARG A 97 14.83 -32.20 -9.04
CA ARG A 97 15.90 -31.26 -9.43
C ARG A 97 15.32 -30.17 -10.33
N ASP A 98 14.65 -30.56 -11.40
CA ASP A 98 14.12 -29.64 -12.39
C ASP A 98 13.01 -28.72 -11.83
N ALA A 99 12.30 -29.18 -10.80
CA ALA A 99 11.34 -28.38 -10.04
C ALA A 99 12.03 -27.32 -9.17
N VAL A 100 13.11 -27.67 -8.47
CA VAL A 100 13.72 -26.80 -7.43
C VAL A 100 14.78 -25.84 -7.98
N VAL A 101 15.56 -26.25 -8.98
CA VAL A 101 16.76 -25.50 -9.44
C VAL A 101 16.46 -24.06 -9.89
N PRO A 102 15.39 -23.73 -10.63
CA PRO A 102 15.11 -22.34 -11.01
C PRO A 102 14.96 -21.40 -9.82
N GLY A 103 14.23 -21.87 -8.79
CA GLY A 103 14.08 -21.15 -7.52
C GLY A 103 15.44 -20.95 -6.84
N LEU A 104 16.22 -22.01 -6.66
CA LEU A 104 17.54 -21.92 -6.03
C LEU A 104 18.50 -20.97 -6.76
N ALA A 105 18.51 -21.00 -8.11
CA ALA A 105 19.34 -20.09 -8.91
C ALA A 105 18.96 -18.62 -8.64
N THR A 106 17.67 -18.31 -8.61
CA THR A 106 17.16 -16.98 -8.27
C THR A 106 17.58 -16.56 -6.87
N PHE A 107 17.31 -17.40 -5.86
CA PHE A 107 17.57 -17.01 -4.47
C PHE A 107 19.06 -16.93 -4.14
N THR A 108 19.91 -17.72 -4.82
CA THR A 108 21.36 -17.56 -4.75
C THR A 108 21.78 -16.14 -5.16
N VAL A 109 21.33 -15.67 -6.33
CA VAL A 109 21.65 -14.31 -6.82
C VAL A 109 21.02 -13.22 -5.94
N ALA A 110 19.76 -13.39 -5.54
CA ALA A 110 19.05 -12.40 -4.72
C ALA A 110 19.70 -12.22 -3.35
N LEU A 111 20.05 -13.33 -2.69
CA LEU A 111 20.70 -13.32 -1.38
C LEU A 111 22.14 -12.83 -1.48
N LEU A 112 22.86 -13.11 -2.58
CA LEU A 112 24.17 -12.53 -2.85
C LEU A 112 24.09 -11.00 -2.93
N ILE A 113 23.13 -10.45 -3.67
CA ILE A 113 22.91 -8.99 -3.77
C ILE A 113 22.64 -8.41 -2.37
N ILE A 114 21.76 -9.03 -1.60
CA ILE A 114 21.44 -8.58 -0.23
C ILE A 114 22.68 -8.65 0.67
N ALA A 115 23.49 -9.70 0.56
CA ALA A 115 24.72 -9.85 1.33
C ALA A 115 25.76 -8.77 0.98
N VAL A 116 26.03 -8.56 -0.30
CA VAL A 116 26.98 -7.54 -0.79
C VAL A 116 26.54 -6.15 -0.33
N VAL A 117 25.28 -5.77 -0.54
CA VAL A 117 24.78 -4.47 -0.08
C VAL A 117 24.78 -4.37 1.45
N GLY A 118 24.47 -5.46 2.15
CA GLY A 118 24.55 -5.54 3.61
C GLY A 118 25.96 -5.24 4.14
N PHE A 119 27.00 -5.81 3.54
CA PHE A 119 28.40 -5.52 3.89
C PHE A 119 28.77 -4.07 3.57
N LEU A 120 28.43 -3.57 2.37
CA LEU A 120 28.69 -2.18 1.98
C LEU A 120 27.99 -1.17 2.90
N CYS A 121 26.80 -1.49 3.38
CA CYS A 121 25.99 -0.65 4.26
C CYS A 121 26.23 -0.89 5.77
N ARG A 122 27.27 -1.68 6.12
CA ARG A 122 27.66 -2.02 7.50
C ARG A 122 26.56 -2.70 8.33
N GLU A 123 25.67 -3.48 7.70
CA GLU A 123 24.67 -4.32 8.38
C GLU A 123 25.15 -5.77 8.47
N VAL A 124 26.19 -6.00 9.29
CA VAL A 124 26.94 -7.26 9.32
C VAL A 124 26.07 -8.47 9.60
N ILE A 125 25.15 -8.38 10.58
CA ILE A 125 24.27 -9.52 10.90
C ILE A 125 23.44 -9.93 9.68
N LEU A 126 22.74 -8.99 9.06
CA LEU A 126 21.87 -9.28 7.92
C LEU A 126 22.68 -9.78 6.71
N ALA A 127 23.90 -9.28 6.53
CA ALA A 127 24.84 -9.77 5.53
C ALA A 127 25.29 -11.22 5.80
N VAL A 128 25.55 -11.59 7.05
CA VAL A 128 25.89 -12.96 7.45
C VAL A 128 24.71 -13.91 7.22
N PHE A 129 23.49 -13.50 7.61
CA PHE A 129 22.28 -14.27 7.31
C PHE A 129 22.10 -14.51 5.80
N ALA A 130 22.23 -13.44 5.00
CA ALA A 130 22.07 -13.52 3.56
C ALA A 130 23.18 -14.35 2.88
N SER A 131 24.44 -14.21 3.31
CA SER A 131 25.57 -14.97 2.74
C SER A 131 25.50 -16.46 3.06
N ALA A 132 25.19 -16.83 4.30
CA ALA A 132 25.02 -18.24 4.67
C ALA A 132 23.83 -18.89 3.94
N ALA A 133 22.69 -18.19 3.83
CA ALA A 133 21.55 -18.67 3.04
C ALA A 133 21.88 -18.76 1.53
N CYS A 134 22.62 -17.79 0.98
CA CYS A 134 23.11 -17.82 -0.40
C CYS A 134 24.00 -19.04 -0.67
N LEU A 135 24.97 -19.31 0.22
CA LEU A 135 25.85 -20.46 0.12
C LEU A 135 25.09 -21.77 0.26
N ALA A 136 24.07 -21.84 1.12
CA ALA A 136 23.20 -23.00 1.23
C ALA A 136 22.49 -23.29 -0.11
N SER A 137 21.88 -22.28 -0.73
CA SER A 137 21.23 -22.43 -2.03
C SER A 137 22.21 -22.82 -3.14
N ALA A 138 23.40 -22.21 -3.18
CA ALA A 138 24.43 -22.55 -4.17
C ALA A 138 24.95 -23.99 -4.02
N HIS A 139 25.24 -24.42 -2.79
CA HIS A 139 25.65 -25.81 -2.54
C HIS A 139 24.54 -26.80 -2.83
N GLU A 140 23.28 -26.45 -2.58
CA GLU A 140 22.17 -27.32 -2.96
C GLU A 140 22.10 -27.50 -4.47
N VAL A 141 22.24 -26.42 -5.27
CA VAL A 141 22.33 -26.55 -6.73
C VAL A 141 23.46 -27.49 -7.11
N ALA A 142 24.67 -27.28 -6.57
CA ALA A 142 25.83 -28.13 -6.87
C ALA A 142 25.59 -29.62 -6.51
N MET A 143 25.00 -29.90 -5.34
CA MET A 143 24.63 -31.23 -4.88
C MET A 143 23.66 -31.95 -5.83
N ARG A 144 22.76 -31.22 -6.49
CA ARG A 144 21.79 -31.83 -7.44
C ARG A 144 22.41 -32.19 -8.79
N TYR A 145 23.57 -31.64 -9.15
CA TYR A 145 24.29 -31.97 -10.39
C TYR A 145 25.51 -32.86 -10.16
N SER A 146 26.11 -32.83 -8.96
CA SER A 146 27.29 -33.61 -8.61
C SER A 146 27.10 -34.35 -7.30
N THR A 147 27.22 -35.67 -7.35
CA THR A 147 27.19 -36.55 -6.17
C THR A 147 28.43 -36.41 -5.28
N ALA A 148 29.48 -35.72 -5.75
CA ALA A 148 30.68 -35.43 -4.97
C ALA A 148 30.43 -34.38 -3.87
N VAL A 149 29.37 -33.56 -4.01
CA VAL A 149 29.00 -32.54 -3.03
C VAL A 149 27.98 -33.13 -2.06
N GLY A 150 28.40 -33.36 -0.81
CA GLY A 150 27.54 -33.94 0.21
C GLY A 150 26.48 -32.95 0.73
N ALA A 151 25.31 -33.48 1.10
CA ALA A 151 24.22 -32.71 1.74
C ALA A 151 24.63 -32.05 3.08
N SER A 152 25.70 -32.54 3.70
CA SER A 152 26.31 -31.95 4.90
C SER A 152 26.77 -30.50 4.70
N ALA A 153 27.23 -30.13 3.50
CA ALA A 153 27.62 -28.75 3.20
C ALA A 153 26.42 -27.80 3.23
N VAL A 154 25.28 -28.22 2.67
CA VAL A 154 24.02 -27.45 2.71
C VAL A 154 23.55 -27.31 4.16
N ALA A 155 23.57 -28.41 4.93
CA ALA A 155 23.20 -28.40 6.34
C ALA A 155 24.09 -27.46 7.18
N CYS A 156 25.41 -27.45 6.93
CA CYS A 156 26.35 -26.59 7.62
C CYS A 156 26.04 -25.10 7.40
N ASN A 157 25.70 -24.70 6.18
CA ASN A 157 25.37 -23.30 5.89
C ASN A 157 24.08 -22.85 6.59
N TYR A 158 23.04 -23.70 6.60
CA TYR A 158 21.84 -23.42 7.39
C TYR A 158 22.11 -23.41 8.91
N MET A 159 23.05 -24.24 9.38
CA MET A 159 23.48 -24.22 10.78
C MET A 159 24.16 -22.88 11.16
N VAL A 160 24.96 -22.29 10.27
CA VAL A 160 25.53 -20.95 10.47
C VAL A 160 24.43 -19.90 10.67
N VAL A 161 23.35 -19.97 9.87
CA VAL A 161 22.18 -19.09 10.03
C VAL A 161 21.55 -19.28 11.43
N CYS A 162 21.38 -20.52 11.88
CA CYS A 162 20.83 -20.83 13.20
C CYS A 162 21.72 -20.30 14.34
N LEU A 163 23.04 -20.49 14.25
CA LEU A 163 23.99 -20.03 15.27
C LEU A 163 24.03 -18.50 15.34
N ALA A 164 24.04 -17.81 14.19
CA ALA A 164 23.95 -16.35 14.14
C ALA A 164 22.64 -15.83 14.74
N GLY A 165 21.54 -16.52 14.49
CA GLY A 165 20.24 -16.23 15.10
C GLY A 165 20.16 -16.50 16.60
N GLY A 166 20.76 -17.60 17.06
CA GLY A 166 20.90 -17.93 18.47
C GLY A 166 21.74 -16.89 19.20
N TRP A 167 22.83 -16.42 18.61
CA TRP A 167 23.64 -15.32 19.13
C TRP A 167 22.84 -14.03 19.28
N PHE A 168 22.05 -13.67 18.26
CA PHE A 168 21.17 -12.51 18.31
C PHE A 168 20.09 -12.66 19.40
N ALA A 169 19.46 -13.83 19.50
CA ALA A 169 18.44 -14.12 20.51
C ALA A 169 19.01 -14.03 21.94
N LEU A 170 20.19 -14.62 22.17
CA LEU A 170 20.90 -14.56 23.43
C LEU A 170 21.24 -13.11 23.81
N GLY A 171 21.75 -12.33 22.86
CA GLY A 171 22.02 -10.90 23.06
C GLY A 171 20.77 -10.11 23.44
N ARG A 172 19.62 -10.40 22.83
CA ARG A 172 18.34 -9.80 23.20
C ARG A 172 17.90 -10.18 24.61
N ILE A 173 17.94 -11.46 24.95
CA ILE A 173 17.55 -11.96 26.26
C ILE A 173 18.44 -11.33 27.34
N LEU A 174 19.76 -11.33 27.15
CA LEU A 174 20.72 -10.69 28.06
C LEU A 174 20.48 -9.18 28.18
N TYR A 175 20.24 -8.49 27.07
CA TYR A 175 19.93 -7.06 27.07
C TYR A 175 18.66 -6.76 27.89
N PHE A 176 17.61 -7.58 27.75
CA PHE A 176 16.36 -7.42 28.52
C PHE A 176 16.54 -7.76 30.01
N LEU A 177 17.16 -8.89 30.33
CA LEU A 177 17.36 -9.35 31.71
C LEU A 177 18.28 -8.40 32.49
N THR A 178 19.29 -7.83 31.84
CA THR A 178 20.26 -6.93 32.48
C THR A 178 19.82 -5.46 32.51
N LYS A 179 18.58 -5.16 32.08
CA LYS A 179 18.06 -3.79 31.94
C LYS A 179 19.02 -2.88 31.15
N ALA A 180 19.48 -3.35 30.00
CA ALA A 180 20.39 -2.64 29.08
C ALA A 180 21.83 -2.40 29.59
N LYS A 181 22.28 -3.13 30.62
CA LYS A 181 23.67 -3.03 31.10
C LYS A 181 24.67 -3.83 30.27
N ILE A 182 24.22 -4.96 29.70
CA ILE A 182 25.05 -5.83 28.87
C ILE A 182 24.46 -5.84 27.46
N ALA A 183 25.31 -5.53 26.49
CA ALA A 183 24.96 -5.49 25.08
C ALA A 183 26.01 -6.29 24.31
N LEU A 184 25.60 -7.40 23.68
CA LEU A 184 26.52 -8.26 22.93
C LEU A 184 26.86 -7.59 21.59
N PRO A 185 28.12 -7.64 21.14
CA PRO A 185 28.54 -7.02 19.89
C PRO A 185 27.65 -7.41 18.70
N GLY A 186 27.18 -6.41 17.96
CA GLY A 186 26.30 -6.57 16.80
C GLY A 186 24.83 -6.81 17.13
N THR A 187 24.48 -7.15 18.38
CA THR A 187 23.08 -7.33 18.82
C THR A 187 22.43 -6.03 19.29
N ASP A 188 23.23 -4.97 19.34
CA ASP A 188 22.84 -3.64 19.82
C ASP A 188 21.77 -3.03 18.91
N LEU A 189 20.71 -2.51 19.55
CA LEU A 189 19.83 -1.57 18.90
C LEU A 189 20.64 -0.31 18.60
N ALA A 190 20.73 0.11 17.34
CA ALA A 190 21.31 1.40 17.00
C ALA A 190 20.72 2.48 17.91
N ARG A 191 21.53 2.96 18.87
CA ARG A 191 21.13 4.02 19.78
C ARG A 191 21.01 5.26 18.91
N LYS A 192 19.78 5.63 18.55
CA LYS A 192 19.50 6.83 17.77
C LYS A 192 20.14 7.99 18.53
N LYS A 193 21.22 8.56 17.99
CA LYS A 193 21.66 9.90 18.39
C LYS A 193 20.51 10.82 18.05
N THR A 194 19.84 11.32 19.08
CA THR A 194 18.87 12.39 19.03
C THR A 194 19.62 13.65 18.58
N HIS A 195 19.83 13.84 17.28
CA HIS A 195 20.23 15.11 16.62
C HIS A 195 20.60 14.86 15.15
N GLU A 196 19.68 14.30 14.36
CA GLU A 196 19.70 14.56 12.92
C GLU A 196 18.38 15.22 12.57
N GLN A 197 18.50 16.47 12.14
CA GLN A 197 17.41 17.31 11.65
C GLN A 197 16.54 16.49 10.70
N ILE A 198 15.23 16.53 10.97
CA ILE A 198 14.20 16.05 10.06
C ILE A 198 14.25 16.97 8.84
N GLN A 199 15.14 16.68 7.90
CA GLN A 199 15.06 17.24 6.56
C GLN A 199 13.95 16.49 5.81
N PRO A 200 12.90 17.16 5.35
CA PRO A 200 11.87 16.56 4.52
C PRO A 200 12.42 16.47 3.09
N THR A 201 13.38 15.58 2.83
CA THR A 201 13.77 15.30 1.45
C THR A 201 12.67 14.48 0.78
N GLY A 202 11.88 15.16 -0.04
CA GLY A 202 10.79 14.60 -0.82
C GLY A 202 11.27 13.59 -1.86
N SER A 203 11.27 12.30 -1.49
CA SER A 203 10.75 11.23 -2.33
C SER A 203 10.58 10.00 -1.46
N SER A 204 9.33 9.61 -1.21
CA SER A 204 8.98 8.29 -0.66
C SER A 204 9.56 7.22 -1.58
N MET A 205 10.74 6.69 -1.25
CA MET A 205 11.33 5.60 -2.03
C MET A 205 10.55 4.33 -1.70
N ASN A 206 10.01 3.67 -2.73
CA ASN A 206 9.26 2.43 -2.56
C ASN A 206 10.20 1.29 -2.16
N ARG A 207 10.41 1.15 -0.84
CA ARG A 207 11.29 0.14 -0.23
C ARG A 207 10.96 -1.31 -0.58
N PHE A 208 9.74 -1.59 -1.03
CA PHE A 208 9.31 -2.94 -1.40
C PHE A 208 9.59 -3.27 -2.88
N ALA A 209 10.04 -2.29 -3.67
CA ALA A 209 10.33 -2.47 -5.09
C ALA A 209 11.41 -3.53 -5.33
N VAL A 210 12.45 -3.60 -4.47
CA VAL A 210 13.52 -4.60 -4.58
C VAL A 210 12.98 -6.02 -4.50
N THR A 211 12.05 -6.29 -3.57
CA THR A 211 11.39 -7.59 -3.50
C THR A 211 10.61 -7.87 -4.78
N GLY A 212 9.88 -6.90 -5.33
CA GLY A 212 9.19 -7.04 -6.62
C GLY A 212 10.13 -7.39 -7.79
N LEU A 213 11.36 -6.87 -7.79
CA LEU A 213 12.40 -7.21 -8.78
C LEU A 213 12.93 -8.64 -8.57
N VAL A 214 13.13 -9.08 -7.33
CA VAL A 214 13.49 -10.48 -7.02
C VAL A 214 12.41 -11.45 -7.52
N LEU A 215 11.14 -11.09 -7.36
CA LEU A 215 10.02 -11.89 -7.86
C LEU A 215 9.95 -11.96 -9.39
N ASN A 216 10.46 -10.94 -10.09
CA ASN A 216 10.57 -10.94 -11.54
C ASN A 216 11.72 -11.85 -12.00
N MET A 217 12.83 -11.82 -11.28
CA MET A 217 13.94 -12.76 -11.45
C MET A 217 13.48 -14.21 -11.23
N LEU A 218 12.65 -14.45 -10.21
CA LEU A 218 12.09 -15.77 -9.90
C LEU A 218 11.27 -16.33 -11.08
N SER A 219 10.33 -15.55 -11.61
CA SER A 219 9.52 -16.01 -12.73
C SER A 219 10.34 -16.24 -14.01
N ALA A 220 11.28 -15.33 -14.28
CA ALA A 220 12.17 -15.42 -15.43
C ALA A 220 13.08 -16.67 -15.37
N SER A 221 13.53 -17.04 -14.18
CA SER A 221 14.41 -18.21 -14.00
C SER A 221 13.77 -19.52 -14.44
N VAL A 222 12.45 -19.68 -14.29
CA VAL A 222 11.73 -20.91 -14.64
C VAL A 222 11.92 -21.23 -16.12
N PHE A 223 11.76 -20.22 -16.98
CA PHE A 223 11.84 -20.38 -18.42
C PHE A 223 13.27 -20.21 -18.93
N GLY A 224 14.05 -19.30 -18.33
CA GLY A 224 15.45 -19.10 -18.66
C GLY A 224 16.33 -20.32 -18.37
N CYS A 225 16.08 -21.05 -17.26
CA CYS A 225 16.84 -22.27 -16.95
C CYS A 225 16.61 -23.36 -17.99
N TRP A 226 15.41 -23.45 -18.57
CA TRP A 226 15.14 -24.42 -19.62
C TRP A 226 15.84 -24.06 -20.92
N LEU A 227 15.81 -22.79 -21.33
CA LEU A 227 16.56 -22.32 -22.50
C LEU A 227 18.06 -22.57 -22.37
N LEU A 228 18.62 -22.35 -21.18
CA LEU A 228 20.05 -22.55 -20.91
C LEU A 228 20.42 -24.04 -20.74
N GLY A 229 19.48 -24.97 -20.86
CA GLY A 229 19.71 -26.41 -20.68
C GLY A 229 19.99 -26.81 -19.24
N VAL A 230 19.70 -25.95 -18.27
CA VAL A 230 19.86 -26.21 -16.82
C VAL A 230 18.78 -27.20 -16.37
N THR A 231 17.52 -26.94 -16.72
CA THR A 231 16.41 -27.87 -16.48
C THR A 231 16.09 -28.65 -17.76
N SER A 232 15.80 -29.95 -17.65
CA SER A 232 15.56 -30.80 -18.82
C SER A 232 14.13 -30.69 -19.37
N LYS A 233 13.16 -30.32 -18.53
CA LYS A 233 11.76 -30.15 -18.93
C LYS A 233 11.05 -29.01 -18.20
N LEU A 234 10.01 -28.49 -18.85
CA LEU A 234 9.03 -27.58 -18.25
C LEU A 234 7.78 -28.37 -17.88
N PHE A 235 7.36 -28.30 -16.62
CA PHE A 235 6.26 -29.13 -16.12
C PHE A 235 5.65 -28.56 -14.81
N ILE A 236 4.64 -29.25 -14.27
CA ILE A 236 3.91 -28.83 -13.06
C ILE A 236 4.80 -28.49 -11.86
N GLY A 237 5.97 -29.13 -11.72
CA GLY A 237 6.89 -28.92 -10.60
C GLY A 237 7.38 -27.47 -10.45
N GLN A 238 7.32 -26.65 -11.50
CA GLN A 238 7.77 -25.26 -11.47
C GLN A 238 6.63 -24.25 -11.23
N VAL A 239 5.37 -24.68 -11.28
CA VAL A 239 4.18 -23.86 -11.00
C VAL A 239 4.26 -23.17 -9.63
N PRO A 240 4.72 -23.82 -8.54
CA PRO A 240 4.86 -23.17 -7.24
C PRO A 240 5.69 -21.88 -7.27
N TRP A 241 6.75 -21.81 -8.08
CA TRP A 241 7.59 -20.61 -8.18
C TRP A 241 6.87 -19.45 -8.86
N LEU A 242 6.16 -19.72 -9.96
CA LEU A 242 5.41 -18.71 -10.71
C LEU A 242 4.25 -18.16 -9.90
N TRP A 243 3.51 -19.02 -9.20
CA TRP A 243 2.36 -18.62 -8.41
C TRP A 243 2.76 -17.98 -7.07
N ALA A 244 3.83 -18.45 -6.42
CA ALA A 244 4.42 -17.73 -5.29
C ALA A 244 4.87 -16.33 -5.73
N ALA A 245 5.52 -16.21 -6.89
CA ALA A 245 5.90 -14.91 -7.43
C ALA A 245 4.68 -14.03 -7.71
N GLY A 246 3.61 -14.56 -8.31
CA GLY A 246 2.37 -13.84 -8.56
C GLY A 246 1.70 -13.31 -7.29
N ILE A 247 1.47 -14.18 -6.29
CA ILE A 247 0.82 -13.81 -5.02
C ILE A 247 1.60 -12.71 -4.29
N TYR A 248 2.93 -12.88 -4.16
CA TYR A 248 3.73 -11.85 -3.50
C TYR A 248 3.79 -10.57 -4.33
N GLN A 249 3.76 -10.63 -5.67
CA GLN A 249 3.71 -9.45 -6.53
C GLN A 249 2.43 -8.63 -6.30
N VAL A 250 1.28 -9.28 -6.10
CA VAL A 250 0.04 -8.60 -5.67
C VAL A 250 0.25 -7.91 -4.32
N GLY A 251 0.90 -8.58 -3.37
CA GLY A 251 1.30 -7.97 -2.09
C GLY A 251 2.17 -6.72 -2.27
N ILE A 252 3.19 -6.79 -3.13
CA ILE A 252 4.07 -5.65 -3.44
C ILE A 252 3.30 -4.53 -4.15
N CYS A 253 2.35 -4.86 -5.03
CA CYS A 253 1.44 -3.89 -5.66
C CYS A 253 0.66 -3.09 -4.60
N ILE A 254 0.05 -3.77 -3.62
CA ILE A 254 -0.67 -3.13 -2.50
C ILE A 254 0.26 -2.24 -1.67
N LEU A 255 1.46 -2.74 -1.36
CA LEU A 255 2.45 -1.98 -0.58
C LEU A 255 2.99 -0.77 -1.35
N SER A 256 3.05 -0.84 -2.68
CA SER A 256 3.43 0.27 -3.56
C SER A 256 2.34 1.35 -3.58
N TYR A 257 1.06 0.97 -3.58
CA TYR A 257 -0.04 1.92 -3.37
C TYR A 257 0.04 2.59 -1.99
N ARG A 258 0.43 1.85 -0.95
CA ARG A 258 0.70 2.44 0.39
C ARG A 258 1.92 3.35 0.43
N ALA A 259 2.88 3.13 -0.47
CA ALA A 259 4.05 3.98 -0.62
C ALA A 259 3.78 5.23 -1.49
N MET A 260 2.53 5.41 -1.94
CA MET A 260 2.10 6.47 -2.86
C MET A 260 2.79 6.42 -4.23
N ASP A 261 3.18 5.23 -4.68
CA ASP A 261 3.86 5.01 -5.97
C ASP A 261 2.93 4.27 -6.94
N VAL A 262 2.06 5.02 -7.62
CA VAL A 262 1.06 4.47 -8.56
C VAL A 262 1.73 3.72 -9.71
N LEU A 263 2.82 4.26 -10.28
CA LEU A 263 3.48 3.68 -11.45
C LEU A 263 4.09 2.31 -11.13
N MET A 264 4.82 2.20 -10.02
CA MET A 264 5.38 0.91 -9.58
C MET A 264 4.28 -0.07 -9.15
N ALA A 265 3.21 0.43 -8.51
CA ALA A 265 2.07 -0.41 -8.16
C ALA A 265 1.43 -1.03 -9.41
N THR A 266 1.19 -0.24 -10.46
CA THR A 266 0.66 -0.73 -11.73
C THR A 266 1.61 -1.72 -12.40
N PHE A 267 2.91 -1.43 -12.42
CA PHE A 267 3.93 -2.35 -12.96
C PHE A 267 3.91 -3.73 -12.28
N PHE A 268 3.86 -3.74 -10.94
CA PHE A 268 3.76 -4.97 -10.18
C PHE A 268 2.41 -5.68 -10.35
N GLY A 269 1.32 -4.93 -10.56
CA GLY A 269 0.05 -5.51 -10.99
C GLY A 269 0.15 -6.25 -12.33
N PHE A 270 0.74 -5.63 -13.36
CA PHE A 270 0.91 -6.25 -14.68
C PHE A 270 1.78 -7.49 -14.65
N THR A 271 2.95 -7.40 -14.02
CA THR A 271 3.84 -8.56 -13.89
C THR A 271 3.21 -9.70 -13.09
N SER A 272 2.31 -9.41 -12.14
CA SER A 272 1.53 -10.45 -11.45
C SER A 272 0.60 -11.22 -12.41
N ILE A 273 -0.06 -10.53 -13.34
CA ILE A 273 -0.96 -11.17 -14.32
C ILE A 273 -0.16 -12.14 -15.21
N LEU A 274 1.00 -11.71 -15.72
CA LEU A 274 1.88 -12.55 -16.54
C LEU A 274 2.36 -13.79 -15.80
N LYS A 275 2.64 -13.68 -14.48
CA LYS A 275 3.08 -14.81 -13.64
C LYS A 275 1.97 -15.84 -13.44
N PHE A 276 0.75 -15.39 -13.17
CA PHE A 276 -0.40 -16.31 -13.08
C PHE A 276 -0.66 -17.00 -14.41
N ALA A 277 -0.61 -16.25 -15.51
CA ALA A 277 -0.72 -16.79 -16.87
C ALA A 277 0.36 -17.85 -17.15
N GLY A 278 1.64 -17.56 -16.90
CA GLY A 278 2.73 -18.51 -17.11
C GLY A 278 2.62 -19.75 -16.23
N GLY A 279 2.25 -19.61 -14.95
CA GLY A 279 2.05 -20.77 -14.07
C GLY A 279 0.89 -21.63 -14.51
N TYR A 280 -0.17 -21.03 -15.05
CA TYR A 280 -1.25 -21.80 -15.63
C TYR A 280 -0.84 -22.55 -16.90
N CYS A 281 0.01 -21.96 -17.75
CA CYS A 281 0.53 -22.65 -18.94
C CYS A 281 1.26 -23.94 -18.60
N LEU A 282 1.92 -24.00 -17.43
CA LEU A 282 2.57 -25.23 -16.95
C LEU A 282 1.61 -26.24 -16.30
N LEU A 283 0.46 -25.79 -15.81
CA LEU A 283 -0.60 -26.68 -15.30
C LEU A 283 -1.45 -27.26 -16.42
N TYR A 284 -1.63 -26.49 -17.49
CA TYR A 284 -2.55 -26.79 -18.57
C TYR A 284 -2.35 -28.19 -19.21
N PRO A 285 -1.10 -28.66 -19.45
CA PRO A 285 -0.82 -30.00 -19.96
C PRO A 285 -1.40 -31.17 -19.14
N LEU A 286 -1.86 -30.95 -17.91
CA LEU A 286 -2.53 -31.97 -17.10
C LEU A 286 -3.94 -32.31 -17.61
N TRP A 287 -4.62 -31.34 -18.22
CA TRP A 287 -6.00 -31.49 -18.66
C TRP A 287 -6.12 -31.68 -20.17
N GLN A 288 -5.19 -31.13 -20.95
CA GLN A 288 -5.14 -31.29 -22.40
C GLN A 288 -3.71 -31.52 -22.88
N ALA A 289 -3.54 -32.36 -23.90
CA ALA A 289 -2.22 -32.69 -24.45
C ALA A 289 -1.65 -31.63 -25.41
N GLU A 290 -2.47 -30.65 -25.82
CA GLU A 290 -2.07 -29.58 -26.74
C GLU A 290 -1.29 -28.47 -26.02
N GLU A 291 -0.47 -27.72 -26.77
CA GLU A 291 0.23 -26.56 -26.23
C GLU A 291 -0.74 -25.38 -26.00
N PRO A 292 -0.61 -24.64 -24.89
CA PRO A 292 -1.46 -23.48 -24.64
C PRO A 292 -1.12 -22.33 -25.59
N SER A 293 -2.15 -21.74 -26.20
CA SER A 293 -2.00 -20.55 -27.05
C SER A 293 -2.31 -19.26 -26.29
N PHE A 294 -1.48 -18.24 -26.47
CA PHE A 294 -1.76 -16.87 -26.00
C PHE A 294 -2.50 -16.08 -27.08
N PRO A 295 -3.58 -15.35 -26.74
CA PRO A 295 -4.22 -14.45 -27.69
C PRO A 295 -3.27 -13.29 -28.04
N VAL A 296 -2.88 -13.22 -29.32
CA VAL A 296 -2.00 -12.16 -29.84
C VAL A 296 -2.49 -10.75 -29.49
N PRO A 297 -3.79 -10.40 -29.63
CA PRO A 297 -4.28 -9.08 -29.28
C PRO A 297 -4.06 -8.70 -27.80
N VAL A 298 -4.15 -9.66 -26.88
CA VAL A 298 -3.88 -9.40 -25.45
C VAL A 298 -2.44 -8.99 -25.26
N LEU A 299 -1.51 -9.73 -25.86
CA LEU A 299 -0.07 -9.47 -25.73
C LEU A 299 0.33 -8.15 -26.40
N VAL A 300 -0.26 -7.81 -27.54
CA VAL A 300 -0.08 -6.51 -28.20
C VAL A 300 -0.60 -5.38 -27.31
N VAL A 301 -1.76 -5.54 -26.69
CA VAL A 301 -2.30 -4.53 -25.77
C VAL A 301 -1.45 -4.44 -24.50
N PHE A 302 -0.98 -5.55 -23.97
CA PHE A 302 -0.06 -5.60 -22.83
C PHE A 302 1.25 -4.85 -23.15
N SER A 303 1.79 -5.03 -24.35
CA SER A 303 3.00 -4.32 -24.79
C SER A 303 2.75 -2.81 -24.89
N VAL A 304 1.61 -2.38 -25.45
CA VAL A 304 1.21 -0.97 -25.48
C VAL A 304 1.07 -0.39 -24.07
N LEU A 305 0.41 -1.09 -23.15
CA LEU A 305 0.26 -0.66 -21.75
C LEU A 305 1.62 -0.52 -21.05
N PHE A 306 2.55 -1.45 -21.29
CA PHE A 306 3.92 -1.33 -20.78
C PHE A 306 4.70 -0.18 -21.41
N VAL A 307 4.57 0.08 -22.71
CA VAL A 307 5.20 1.25 -23.36
C VAL A 307 4.70 2.54 -22.72
N VAL A 308 3.39 2.69 -22.55
CA VAL A 308 2.80 3.86 -21.90
C VAL A 308 3.34 3.99 -20.47
N LEU A 309 3.37 2.90 -19.70
CA LEU A 309 3.90 2.93 -18.34
C LEU A 309 5.40 3.25 -18.29
N ALA A 310 6.19 2.71 -19.22
CA ALA A 310 7.63 2.96 -19.35
C ALA A 310 7.92 4.43 -19.63
N LEU A 311 7.14 5.08 -20.50
CA LEU A 311 7.26 6.51 -20.79
C LEU A 311 7.05 7.35 -19.53
N PHE A 312 6.01 7.06 -18.75
CA PHE A 312 5.70 7.79 -17.51
C PHE A 312 6.71 7.51 -16.40
N LEU A 313 7.20 6.29 -16.30
CA LEU A 313 8.21 5.92 -15.32
C LEU A 313 9.58 6.53 -15.67
N ALA A 314 9.91 6.66 -16.96
CA ALA A 314 11.10 7.34 -17.44
C ALA A 314 11.15 8.82 -17.02
N LEU A 315 9.99 9.47 -16.83
CA LEU A 315 9.92 10.84 -16.30
C LEU A 315 10.45 10.94 -14.86
N LYS A 316 10.32 9.87 -14.08
CA LYS A 316 10.81 9.78 -12.70
C LYS A 316 12.25 9.26 -12.65
N SER A 317 12.54 8.23 -13.46
CA SER A 317 13.82 7.53 -13.50
C SER A 317 13.97 6.85 -14.87
N PRO A 318 14.83 7.36 -15.77
CA PRO A 318 14.98 6.81 -17.11
C PRO A 318 15.44 5.35 -17.10
N VAL A 319 16.24 4.95 -16.10
CA VAL A 319 16.68 3.55 -15.93
C VAL A 319 15.49 2.64 -15.62
N ASP A 320 14.55 3.07 -14.78
CA ASP A 320 13.33 2.30 -14.50
C ASP A 320 12.44 2.19 -15.76
N GLY A 321 12.35 3.26 -16.56
CA GLY A 321 11.66 3.24 -17.85
C GLY A 321 12.29 2.25 -18.84
N LEU A 322 13.62 2.25 -18.96
CA LEU A 322 14.36 1.32 -19.82
C LEU A 322 14.17 -0.14 -19.39
N TYR A 323 14.18 -0.40 -18.08
CA TYR A 323 13.91 -1.73 -17.53
C TYR A 323 12.50 -2.23 -17.91
N LEU A 324 11.48 -1.37 -17.90
CA LEU A 324 10.13 -1.74 -18.34
C LEU A 324 10.06 -2.11 -19.83
N LEU A 325 10.93 -1.55 -20.68
CA LEU A 325 10.97 -1.92 -22.11
C LEU A 325 11.38 -3.39 -22.33
N VAL A 326 12.06 -4.02 -21.37
CA VAL A 326 12.35 -5.47 -21.45
C VAL A 326 11.05 -6.27 -21.41
N TYR A 327 10.03 -5.82 -20.67
CA TYR A 327 8.70 -6.46 -20.67
C TYR A 327 7.90 -6.17 -21.94
N VAL A 328 8.15 -5.03 -22.59
CA VAL A 328 7.58 -4.76 -23.94
C VAL A 328 8.14 -5.78 -24.93
N ALA A 329 9.46 -5.98 -24.93
CA ALA A 329 10.11 -7.00 -25.76
C ALA A 329 9.58 -8.40 -25.44
N TYR A 330 9.33 -8.71 -24.17
CA TYR A 330 8.77 -9.99 -23.74
C TYR A 330 7.37 -10.23 -24.31
N CYS A 331 6.47 -9.27 -24.19
CA CYS A 331 5.12 -9.36 -24.75
C CYS A 331 5.14 -9.45 -26.28
N ILE A 332 6.04 -8.73 -26.96
CA ILE A 332 6.21 -8.83 -28.41
C ILE A 332 6.73 -10.21 -28.81
N ALA A 333 7.74 -10.74 -28.11
CA ALA A 333 8.29 -12.07 -28.38
C ALA A 333 7.21 -13.15 -28.23
N LEU A 334 6.40 -13.07 -27.17
CA LEU A 334 5.24 -13.95 -26.98
C LEU A 334 4.21 -13.78 -28.10
N ALA A 335 3.95 -12.56 -28.56
CA ALA A 335 2.98 -12.29 -29.63
C ALA A 335 3.43 -12.85 -30.98
N CYS A 336 4.74 -12.86 -31.27
CA CYS A 336 5.31 -13.42 -32.49
C CYS A 336 5.26 -14.96 -32.51
N ARG A 337 5.25 -15.61 -31.34
CA ARG A 337 5.18 -17.08 -31.19
C ARG A 337 4.13 -17.44 -30.12
N PRO A 338 2.82 -17.28 -30.43
CA PRO A 338 1.76 -17.38 -29.43
C PRO A 338 1.57 -18.77 -28.82
N ASN A 339 1.99 -19.83 -29.52
CA ASN A 339 1.91 -21.22 -29.06
C ASN A 339 3.18 -21.65 -28.29
N GLY A 340 4.25 -20.84 -28.34
CA GLY A 340 5.61 -21.22 -27.96
C GLY A 340 6.13 -20.46 -26.74
N PHE A 341 5.37 -20.40 -25.65
CA PHE A 341 5.95 -19.98 -24.36
C PHE A 341 7.19 -20.85 -24.02
N PHE A 342 7.18 -22.07 -24.56
CA PHE A 342 8.24 -23.06 -24.52
C PHE A 342 9.22 -22.98 -25.71
N GLU A 343 9.37 -21.87 -26.43
CA GLU A 343 10.37 -21.78 -27.51
C GLU A 343 11.26 -20.53 -27.37
N GLY A 344 12.50 -20.62 -27.86
CA GLY A 344 13.63 -19.82 -27.36
C GLY A 344 13.54 -18.29 -27.44
N GLY A 345 12.66 -17.71 -28.25
CA GLY A 345 12.50 -16.25 -28.36
C GLY A 345 12.05 -15.58 -27.06
N PRO A 346 10.81 -15.84 -26.58
CA PRO A 346 10.33 -15.40 -25.27
C PRO A 346 11.28 -15.72 -24.12
N GLN A 347 11.90 -16.90 -24.14
CA GLN A 347 12.78 -17.37 -23.06
C GLN A 347 14.12 -16.65 -23.04
N GLY A 348 14.63 -16.24 -24.20
CA GLY A 348 15.82 -15.40 -24.30
C GLY A 348 15.55 -14.04 -23.67
N VAL A 349 14.33 -13.52 -23.83
CA VAL A 349 13.91 -12.31 -23.12
C VAL A 349 13.75 -12.55 -21.63
N ASP A 350 13.27 -13.72 -21.17
CA ASP A 350 13.27 -14.06 -19.74
C ASP A 350 14.70 -14.05 -19.15
N VAL A 351 15.71 -14.58 -19.85
CA VAL A 351 17.12 -14.45 -19.41
C VAL A 351 17.53 -12.97 -19.29
N ALA A 352 17.12 -12.11 -20.24
CA ALA A 352 17.36 -10.68 -20.13
C ALA A 352 16.61 -10.04 -18.93
N ILE A 353 15.37 -10.45 -18.65
CA ILE A 353 14.61 -10.03 -17.47
C ILE A 353 15.33 -10.45 -16.19
N PHE A 354 15.87 -11.66 -16.12
CA PHE A 354 16.62 -12.16 -14.96
C PHE A 354 17.82 -11.24 -14.66
N VAL A 355 18.67 -11.00 -15.66
CA VAL A 355 19.87 -10.15 -15.52
C VAL A 355 19.51 -8.71 -15.21
N ALA A 356 18.55 -8.13 -15.95
CA ALA A 356 18.13 -6.74 -15.73
C ALA A 356 17.50 -6.56 -14.34
N SER A 357 16.69 -7.52 -13.88
CA SER A 357 16.10 -7.49 -12.53
C SER A 357 17.16 -7.59 -11.44
N ALA A 358 18.20 -8.41 -11.61
CA ALA A 358 19.33 -8.50 -10.68
C ALA A 358 20.09 -7.18 -10.57
N LEU A 359 20.42 -6.55 -11.71
CA LEU A 359 21.07 -5.24 -11.76
C LEU A 359 20.21 -4.16 -11.10
N MET A 360 18.92 -4.11 -11.43
CA MET A 360 17.99 -3.15 -10.84
C MET A 360 17.83 -3.36 -9.33
N ALA A 361 17.75 -4.62 -8.87
CA ALA A 361 17.67 -4.93 -7.44
C ALA A 361 18.92 -4.44 -6.70
N LEU A 362 20.11 -4.63 -7.26
CA LEU A 362 21.37 -4.11 -6.71
C LEU A 362 21.35 -2.58 -6.62
N ILE A 363 20.99 -1.90 -7.72
CA ILE A 363 20.96 -0.43 -7.79
C ILE A 363 19.98 0.14 -6.77
N HIS A 364 18.74 -0.35 -6.74
CA HIS A 364 17.69 0.15 -5.83
C HIS A 364 18.03 -0.13 -4.37
N LEU A 365 18.56 -1.31 -4.05
CA LEU A 365 18.91 -1.68 -2.68
C LEU A 365 20.12 -0.87 -2.17
N TYR A 366 21.13 -0.66 -3.02
CA TYR A 366 22.30 0.17 -2.68
C TYR A 366 21.91 1.65 -2.50
N ASN A 367 21.17 2.22 -3.45
CA ASN A 367 20.72 3.62 -3.41
C ASN A 367 19.78 3.93 -2.25
N ALA A 368 19.20 2.91 -1.61
CA ALA A 368 18.36 3.06 -0.44
C ALA A 368 19.11 3.61 0.78
N LYS A 369 20.40 3.27 0.91
CA LYS A 369 21.16 3.50 2.14
C LYS A 369 22.57 4.09 1.90
N ALA A 370 23.15 3.90 0.73
CA ALA A 370 24.48 4.43 0.42
C ALA A 370 24.51 5.96 0.36
N SER A 371 25.62 6.55 0.82
CA SER A 371 25.89 7.98 0.74
C SER A 371 26.18 8.43 -0.70
N ALA A 372 26.98 7.67 -1.44
CA ALA A 372 27.21 7.84 -2.87
C ALA A 372 26.21 7.00 -3.65
N LYS A 373 25.25 7.65 -4.34
CA LYS A 373 24.20 6.96 -5.10
C LYS A 373 24.68 6.64 -6.52
N ILE A 374 24.33 5.45 -7.01
CA ILE A 374 24.46 5.07 -8.41
C ILE A 374 23.49 5.93 -9.23
N PRO A 375 23.95 6.60 -10.30
CA PRO A 375 23.13 7.50 -11.08
C PRO A 375 22.03 6.74 -11.82
N THR A 376 20.77 6.99 -11.47
CA THR A 376 19.61 6.45 -12.20
C THR A 376 18.99 7.44 -13.17
N GLY A 377 19.58 8.64 -13.32
CA GLY A 377 19.00 9.77 -14.06
C GLY A 377 17.78 10.40 -13.38
N LYS A 378 17.56 10.08 -12.09
CA LYS A 378 16.54 10.72 -11.25
C LYS A 378 16.70 12.24 -11.32
N ASP A 379 15.60 12.94 -11.56
CA ASP A 379 15.53 14.40 -11.75
C ASP A 379 16.11 14.98 -13.05
N ALA A 380 16.80 14.20 -13.89
CA ALA A 380 17.30 14.70 -15.19
C ALA A 380 16.15 15.12 -16.11
N VAL A 381 15.10 14.31 -16.18
CA VAL A 381 13.88 14.61 -16.96
C VAL A 381 13.05 15.69 -16.26
N LYS A 382 13.07 15.77 -14.92
CA LYS A 382 12.44 16.85 -14.17
C LYS A 382 13.07 18.20 -14.51
N ALA A 383 14.39 18.28 -14.61
CA ALA A 383 15.12 19.49 -15.01
C ALA A 383 14.82 19.89 -16.45
N LEU A 384 14.61 18.93 -17.35
CA LEU A 384 14.21 19.17 -18.73
C LEU A 384 12.76 19.68 -18.84
N LEU A 385 11.83 19.03 -18.13
CA LEU A 385 10.41 19.42 -18.10
C LEU A 385 10.16 20.74 -17.37
N ALA A 386 10.97 21.10 -16.38
CA ALA A 386 10.89 22.40 -15.70
C ALA A 386 11.10 23.59 -16.65
N ARG A 387 11.73 23.38 -17.81
CA ARG A 387 11.88 24.38 -18.87
C ARG A 387 10.63 24.57 -19.73
N SER A 388 9.64 23.68 -19.60
CA SER A 388 8.38 23.75 -20.34
C SER A 388 7.26 24.35 -19.47
N SER A 389 6.45 25.25 -20.04
CA SER A 389 5.31 25.86 -19.34
C SER A 389 4.05 24.97 -19.35
N PHE A 390 3.97 23.99 -20.25
CA PHE A 390 2.78 23.18 -20.51
C PHE A 390 2.64 21.93 -19.62
N LEU A 391 3.75 21.31 -19.20
CA LEU A 391 3.75 20.08 -18.40
C LEU A 391 4.50 20.26 -17.09
N LYS A 392 3.75 20.54 -16.01
CA LYS A 392 4.31 20.58 -14.65
C LYS A 392 4.06 19.26 -13.94
N LEU A 393 5.11 18.59 -13.50
CA LEU A 393 5.01 17.37 -12.69
C LEU A 393 4.33 17.66 -11.34
N ARG A 394 3.50 16.72 -10.88
CA ARG A 394 2.81 16.80 -9.59
C ARG A 394 3.82 16.60 -8.45
N GLU A 395 3.81 17.51 -7.48
CA GLU A 395 4.73 17.48 -6.33
C GLU A 395 3.97 17.19 -5.04
N GLY A 396 4.64 16.48 -4.12
CA GLY A 396 4.10 15.66 -3.03
C GLY A 396 3.30 16.34 -1.91
N ALA A 397 2.77 17.55 -2.11
CA ALA A 397 1.79 18.14 -1.19
C ALA A 397 0.36 18.04 -1.75
N ASP A 398 0.17 18.09 -3.07
CA ASP A 398 -1.17 18.12 -3.71
C ASP A 398 -1.55 16.78 -4.40
N LEU A 399 -0.76 15.71 -4.18
CA LEU A 399 -1.06 14.34 -4.64
C LEU A 399 -2.09 13.62 -3.73
N HIS A 400 -2.44 14.23 -2.60
CA HIS A 400 -2.87 13.52 -1.40
C HIS A 400 -4.20 14.02 -0.82
N THR A 401 -5.06 14.69 -1.58
CA THR A 401 -6.38 15.12 -1.10
C THR A 401 -7.45 14.09 -1.48
N PRO A 402 -7.70 13.06 -0.64
CA PRO A 402 -8.89 12.22 -0.76
C PRO A 402 -10.14 13.09 -0.64
N TYR A 403 -11.22 12.65 -1.29
CA TYR A 403 -12.47 13.43 -1.37
C TYR A 403 -13.15 13.57 0.02
N LEU A 404 -12.85 12.66 0.95
CA LEU A 404 -13.43 12.56 2.29
C LEU A 404 -12.40 12.16 3.38
N GLY A 405 -11.26 12.86 3.48
CA GLY A 405 -10.29 12.68 4.59
C GLY A 405 -9.21 11.61 4.35
N TYR A 406 -8.13 11.62 5.15
CA TYR A 406 -6.85 10.95 4.88
C TYR A 406 -6.96 9.50 4.41
N SER A 407 -6.42 9.19 3.21
CA SER A 407 -6.32 7.81 2.72
C SER A 407 -4.88 7.33 2.75
N LYS A 408 -4.71 6.08 3.21
CA LYS A 408 -3.42 5.41 3.32
C LYS A 408 -2.87 4.91 1.97
N TYR A 409 -3.64 5.04 0.89
CA TYR A 409 -3.34 4.46 -0.42
C TYR A 409 -3.42 5.49 -1.55
N ALA A 410 -2.55 5.32 -2.55
CA ALA A 410 -2.61 6.06 -3.81
C ALA A 410 -3.83 5.65 -4.66
N ASP A 411 -4.11 6.38 -5.75
CA ASP A 411 -5.23 6.05 -6.64
C ASP A 411 -4.91 4.76 -7.40
N ALA A 412 -5.81 3.77 -7.29
CA ALA A 412 -5.67 2.48 -7.98
C ALA A 412 -6.41 2.43 -9.32
N GLU A 413 -7.01 3.55 -9.75
CA GLU A 413 -7.80 3.68 -10.99
C GLU A 413 -7.01 3.29 -12.24
N VAL A 414 -5.72 3.64 -12.29
CA VAL A 414 -4.83 3.29 -13.39
C VAL A 414 -4.79 1.77 -13.60
N LEU A 415 -4.62 0.99 -12.53
CA LEU A 415 -4.56 -0.46 -12.64
C LEU A 415 -5.94 -1.06 -12.95
N THR A 416 -7.02 -0.56 -12.35
CA THR A 416 -8.38 -1.07 -12.62
C THR A 416 -8.81 -0.84 -14.06
N TYR A 417 -8.54 0.34 -14.64
CA TYR A 417 -8.83 0.60 -16.05
C TYR A 417 -7.95 -0.25 -16.97
N ALA A 418 -6.66 -0.39 -16.68
CA ALA A 418 -5.79 -1.27 -17.45
C ALA A 418 -6.25 -2.74 -17.42
N CYS A 419 -6.72 -3.25 -16.27
CA CYS A 419 -7.30 -4.59 -16.19
C CYS A 419 -8.57 -4.72 -17.04
N SER A 420 -9.40 -3.68 -17.13
CA SER A 420 -10.56 -3.64 -18.03
C SER A 420 -10.16 -3.68 -19.50
N VAL A 421 -9.11 -2.95 -19.89
CA VAL A 421 -8.53 -2.99 -21.25
C VAL A 421 -8.07 -4.41 -21.56
N LEU A 422 -7.27 -5.02 -20.69
CA LEU A 422 -6.76 -6.38 -20.88
C LEU A 422 -7.89 -7.42 -21.00
N ALA A 423 -8.88 -7.36 -20.11
CA ALA A 423 -10.01 -8.27 -20.15
C ALA A 423 -10.85 -8.10 -21.44
N SER A 424 -11.07 -6.86 -21.88
CA SER A 424 -11.80 -6.54 -23.12
C SER A 424 -11.14 -7.16 -24.35
N PHE A 425 -9.84 -6.91 -24.54
CA PHE A 425 -9.10 -7.42 -25.71
C PHE A 425 -8.79 -8.92 -25.62
N ALA A 426 -8.85 -9.51 -24.42
CA ALA A 426 -8.80 -10.96 -24.28
C ALA A 426 -10.01 -11.65 -24.91
N LEU A 427 -11.17 -11.01 -24.87
CA LEU A 427 -12.39 -11.59 -25.44
C LEU A 427 -12.46 -11.57 -26.98
N THR A 428 -11.66 -10.76 -27.66
CA THR A 428 -11.83 -10.54 -29.11
C THR A 428 -11.35 -11.70 -30.00
N MET A 429 -10.76 -12.74 -29.43
CA MET A 429 -10.11 -13.86 -30.17
C MET A 429 -10.64 -15.25 -29.83
N THR A 430 -11.70 -15.37 -29.04
CA THR A 430 -12.26 -16.69 -28.68
C THR A 430 -13.04 -17.23 -29.89
N GLY A 431 -12.30 -17.77 -30.87
CA GLY A 431 -12.80 -18.11 -32.21
C GLY A 431 -13.60 -19.42 -32.30
N ASP A 432 -13.50 -20.31 -31.30
CA ASP A 432 -14.31 -21.54 -31.26
C ASP A 432 -15.02 -21.70 -29.90
N PRO A 433 -16.36 -21.57 -29.85
CA PRO A 433 -17.17 -21.83 -28.65
C PRO A 433 -17.11 -23.28 -28.15
N GLN A 434 -16.72 -24.24 -29.01
CA GLN A 434 -16.67 -25.68 -28.73
C GLN A 434 -15.26 -26.14 -28.29
N ALA A 435 -14.24 -25.30 -28.47
CA ALA A 435 -12.89 -25.49 -27.92
C ALA A 435 -12.57 -24.43 -26.83
N PRO A 436 -13.36 -24.34 -25.73
CA PRO A 436 -13.14 -23.36 -24.66
C PRO A 436 -11.78 -23.52 -23.99
N LEU A 437 -11.18 -24.71 -24.14
CA LEU A 437 -9.86 -25.08 -23.67
C LEU A 437 -8.74 -24.78 -24.70
N ALA A 438 -8.96 -24.19 -25.87
CA ALA A 438 -7.82 -23.84 -26.75
C ALA A 438 -7.17 -22.48 -26.42
N THR A 439 -7.88 -21.59 -25.71
CA THR A 439 -7.46 -20.20 -25.43
C THR A 439 -7.30 -19.91 -23.92
N VAL A 440 -6.73 -20.87 -23.18
CA VAL A 440 -6.94 -21.01 -21.72
C VAL A 440 -6.11 -20.08 -20.85
N VAL A 441 -5.22 -19.30 -21.45
CA VAL A 441 -4.57 -18.20 -20.74
C VAL A 441 -5.57 -17.09 -20.39
N ILE A 442 -6.62 -16.91 -21.21
CA ILE A 442 -7.66 -15.88 -21.03
C ILE A 442 -8.29 -15.92 -19.64
N PRO A 443 -8.79 -17.06 -19.11
CA PRO A 443 -9.39 -17.09 -17.78
C PRO A 443 -8.42 -16.58 -16.72
N TRP A 444 -7.11 -16.80 -16.82
CA TRP A 444 -6.16 -16.31 -15.83
C TRP A 444 -5.81 -14.84 -15.99
N VAL A 445 -5.78 -14.32 -17.22
CA VAL A 445 -5.66 -12.86 -17.45
C VAL A 445 -6.89 -12.13 -16.92
N VAL A 446 -8.09 -12.66 -17.18
CA VAL A 446 -9.37 -12.07 -16.77
C VAL A 446 -9.60 -12.23 -15.26
N VAL A 447 -9.31 -13.39 -14.68
CA VAL A 447 -9.45 -13.65 -13.23
C VAL A 447 -8.41 -12.88 -12.44
N ALA A 448 -7.13 -12.93 -12.82
CA ALA A 448 -6.10 -12.15 -12.13
C ALA A 448 -6.35 -10.63 -12.27
N GLY A 449 -6.74 -10.16 -13.47
CA GLY A 449 -7.18 -8.78 -13.69
C GLY A 449 -8.40 -8.42 -12.86
N GLY A 450 -9.37 -9.34 -12.71
CA GLY A 450 -10.53 -9.20 -11.84
C GLY A 450 -10.15 -9.07 -10.36
N ILE A 451 -9.23 -9.90 -9.86
CA ILE A 451 -8.72 -9.80 -8.48
C ILE A 451 -8.04 -8.45 -8.25
N LEU A 452 -7.20 -7.99 -9.19
CA LEU A 452 -6.57 -6.66 -9.11
C LEU A 452 -7.61 -5.53 -9.21
N LYS A 453 -8.72 -5.75 -9.91
CA LYS A 453 -9.82 -4.79 -10.00
C LYS A 453 -10.65 -4.75 -8.72
N LEU A 454 -10.88 -5.88 -8.03
CA LEU A 454 -11.44 -5.92 -6.68
C LEU A 454 -10.56 -5.15 -5.69
N LEU A 455 -9.24 -5.32 -5.80
CA LEU A 455 -8.28 -4.55 -5.01
C LEU A 455 -8.42 -3.05 -5.29
N GLY A 456 -8.45 -2.63 -6.56
CA GLY A 456 -8.58 -1.22 -6.90
C GLY A 456 -9.92 -0.61 -6.50
N GLY A 457 -11.02 -1.38 -6.55
CA GLY A 457 -12.31 -0.99 -5.98
C GLY A 457 -12.23 -0.79 -4.46
N SER A 458 -11.61 -1.72 -3.74
CA SER A 458 -11.39 -1.60 -2.28
C SER A 458 -10.55 -0.38 -1.91
N VAL A 459 -9.53 -0.06 -2.71
CA VAL A 459 -8.71 1.15 -2.55
C VAL A 459 -9.53 2.41 -2.85
N ALA A 460 -10.37 2.41 -3.89
CA ALA A 460 -11.27 3.53 -4.20
C ALA A 460 -12.26 3.79 -3.05
N PHE A 461 -12.83 2.74 -2.46
CA PHE A 461 -13.68 2.85 -1.27
C PHE A 461 -12.95 3.52 -0.10
N ALA A 462 -11.73 3.06 0.19
CA ALA A 462 -10.86 3.62 1.23
C ALA A 462 -10.44 5.08 0.97
N ARG A 463 -10.74 5.64 -0.21
CA ARG A 463 -10.53 7.05 -0.58
C ARG A 463 -11.81 7.89 -0.56
N GLY A 464 -12.96 7.28 -0.26
CA GLY A 464 -14.26 7.93 -0.29
C GLY A 464 -14.91 8.01 -1.67
N LYS A 465 -14.42 7.26 -2.67
CA LYS A 465 -15.01 7.16 -4.02
C LYS A 465 -16.05 6.02 -4.05
N THR A 466 -17.23 6.27 -3.51
CA THR A 466 -18.25 5.22 -3.23
C THR A 466 -18.86 4.63 -4.51
N LEU A 467 -19.21 5.47 -5.49
CA LEU A 467 -19.83 5.04 -6.74
C LEU A 467 -18.81 4.33 -7.64
N GLU A 468 -17.62 4.91 -7.82
CA GLU A 468 -16.54 4.32 -8.62
C GLU A 468 -16.08 2.98 -8.05
N SER A 469 -15.95 2.89 -6.72
CA SER A 469 -15.66 1.63 -6.03
C SER A 469 -16.71 0.56 -6.35
N SER A 470 -17.99 0.92 -6.25
CA SER A 470 -19.09 -0.02 -6.50
C SER A 470 -19.04 -0.56 -7.94
N ALA A 471 -18.77 0.32 -8.92
CA ALA A 471 -18.60 -0.09 -10.31
C ALA A 471 -17.39 -1.01 -10.52
N PHE A 472 -16.23 -0.68 -9.93
CA PHE A 472 -15.04 -1.52 -10.05
C PHE A 472 -15.24 -2.90 -9.44
N ILE A 473 -15.83 -2.99 -8.25
CA ILE A 473 -16.12 -4.25 -7.58
C ILE A 473 -17.12 -5.07 -8.40
N LEU A 474 -18.22 -4.46 -8.83
CA LEU A 474 -19.23 -5.12 -9.65
C LEU A 474 -18.62 -5.70 -10.93
N TYR A 475 -17.86 -4.90 -11.67
CA TYR A 475 -17.26 -5.34 -12.92
C TYR A 475 -16.18 -6.39 -12.69
N ALA A 476 -15.47 -6.33 -11.56
CA ALA A 476 -14.51 -7.36 -11.19
C ALA A 476 -15.18 -8.70 -10.88
N VAL A 477 -16.28 -8.70 -10.13
CA VAL A 477 -17.10 -9.89 -9.86
C VAL A 477 -17.58 -10.50 -11.17
N MET A 478 -18.10 -9.67 -12.09
CA MET A 478 -18.48 -10.13 -13.43
C MET A 478 -17.32 -10.76 -14.17
N TRP A 479 -16.16 -10.10 -14.23
CA TRP A 479 -14.98 -10.65 -14.91
C TRP A 479 -14.53 -11.99 -14.32
N ILE A 480 -14.51 -12.13 -12.99
CA ILE A 480 -14.12 -13.38 -12.33
C ILE A 480 -15.13 -14.49 -12.61
N ILE A 481 -16.41 -14.24 -12.33
CA ILE A 481 -17.46 -15.26 -12.49
C ILE A 481 -17.59 -15.64 -13.96
N TRP A 482 -17.76 -14.66 -14.85
CA TRP A 482 -17.93 -14.91 -16.28
C TRP A 482 -16.67 -15.47 -16.94
N GLY A 483 -15.49 -14.98 -16.54
CA GLY A 483 -14.21 -15.50 -17.02
C GLY A 483 -14.06 -16.98 -16.69
N LEU A 484 -14.39 -17.38 -15.46
CA LEU A 484 -14.36 -18.78 -15.03
C LEU A 484 -15.44 -19.62 -15.70
N THR A 485 -16.69 -19.15 -15.77
CA THR A 485 -17.78 -19.95 -16.36
C THR A 485 -17.58 -20.14 -17.85
N ARG A 486 -17.27 -19.06 -18.58
CA ARG A 486 -17.07 -19.08 -20.05
C ARG A 486 -15.85 -19.87 -20.48
N PHE A 487 -14.70 -19.61 -19.85
CA PHE A 487 -13.42 -20.17 -20.30
C PHE A 487 -12.93 -21.35 -19.47
N GLY A 488 -13.57 -21.67 -18.35
CA GLY A 488 -13.32 -22.88 -17.58
C GLY A 488 -14.05 -24.11 -18.10
N GLY A 489 -14.68 -24.05 -19.29
CA GLY A 489 -15.40 -25.18 -19.89
C GLY A 489 -16.80 -25.46 -19.34
N PHE A 490 -17.23 -24.75 -18.29
CA PHE A 490 -18.55 -24.91 -17.68
C PHE A 490 -19.68 -24.38 -18.57
N TYR A 491 -19.41 -23.37 -19.41
CA TYR A 491 -20.41 -22.64 -20.18
C TYR A 491 -21.21 -23.50 -21.16
N GLY A 492 -20.58 -24.48 -21.81
CA GLY A 492 -21.27 -25.40 -22.72
C GLY A 492 -22.37 -26.19 -22.02
N THR A 493 -22.17 -26.54 -20.74
CA THR A 493 -23.15 -27.27 -19.91
C THR A 493 -24.16 -26.34 -19.21
N THR A 494 -23.84 -25.06 -19.05
CA THR A 494 -24.66 -24.09 -18.28
C THR A 494 -25.37 -23.05 -19.16
N ARG A 495 -25.34 -23.16 -20.50
CA ARG A 495 -26.22 -22.40 -21.41
C ARG A 495 -27.67 -22.72 -21.08
N SER A 496 -28.22 -21.94 -20.16
CA SER A 496 -29.47 -22.24 -19.46
C SER A 496 -30.17 -20.95 -19.07
N PHE A 497 -31.47 -21.05 -18.83
CA PHE A 497 -32.29 -19.97 -18.28
C PHE A 497 -31.66 -19.32 -17.04
N HIS A 498 -31.00 -20.11 -16.17
CA HIS A 498 -30.36 -19.61 -14.95
C HIS A 498 -29.20 -18.64 -15.23
N ALA A 499 -28.39 -18.92 -16.26
CA ALA A 499 -27.32 -18.01 -16.66
C ALA A 499 -27.88 -16.67 -17.18
N ALA A 500 -28.96 -16.72 -17.97
CA ALA A 500 -29.64 -15.51 -18.45
C ALA A 500 -30.22 -14.68 -17.29
N VAL A 501 -30.87 -15.32 -16.30
CA VAL A 501 -31.38 -14.64 -15.10
C VAL A 501 -30.25 -13.94 -14.32
N GLY A 502 -29.09 -14.60 -14.16
CA GLY A 502 -27.93 -14.00 -13.51
C GLY A 502 -27.41 -12.75 -14.25
N ILE A 503 -27.34 -12.80 -15.58
CA ILE A 503 -26.92 -11.66 -16.41
C ILE A 503 -27.95 -10.52 -16.32
N ILE A 504 -29.25 -10.81 -16.32
CA ILE A 504 -30.32 -9.80 -16.17
C ILE A 504 -30.22 -9.11 -14.80
N ALA A 505 -30.04 -9.87 -13.72
CA ALA A 505 -29.87 -9.30 -12.38
C ALA A 505 -28.65 -8.36 -12.32
N PHE A 506 -27.56 -8.76 -12.96
CA PHE A 506 -26.38 -7.91 -13.10
C PHE A 506 -26.65 -6.63 -13.91
N MET A 507 -27.36 -6.76 -15.04
CA MET A 507 -27.72 -5.62 -15.90
C MET A 507 -28.56 -4.58 -15.16
N LEU A 508 -29.48 -5.00 -14.29
CA LEU A 508 -30.27 -4.09 -13.46
C LEU A 508 -29.37 -3.25 -12.55
N PHE A 509 -28.43 -3.89 -11.86
CA PHE A 509 -27.49 -3.19 -10.99
C PHE A 509 -26.52 -2.29 -11.80
N ASN A 510 -26.05 -2.74 -12.95
CA ASN A 510 -25.25 -1.87 -13.83
C ASN A 510 -26.07 -0.71 -14.41
N GLY A 511 -27.37 -0.88 -14.67
CA GLY A 511 -28.27 0.19 -15.08
C GLY A 511 -28.34 1.30 -14.04
N PHE A 512 -28.38 0.95 -12.75
CA PHE A 512 -28.26 1.92 -11.65
C PHE A 512 -26.91 2.64 -11.69
N ILE A 513 -25.80 1.94 -11.96
CA ILE A 513 -24.48 2.58 -12.10
C ILE A 513 -24.45 3.54 -13.28
N VAL A 514 -25.01 3.16 -14.43
CA VAL A 514 -25.12 4.04 -15.61
C VAL A 514 -25.89 5.30 -15.25
N PHE A 515 -27.04 5.16 -14.56
CA PHE A 515 -27.81 6.31 -14.09
C PHE A 515 -26.99 7.21 -13.15
N CYS A 516 -26.34 6.64 -12.13
CA CYS A 516 -25.54 7.42 -11.19
C CYS A 516 -24.32 8.09 -11.86
N SER A 517 -23.74 7.46 -12.89
CA SER A 517 -22.59 8.00 -13.61
C SER A 517 -22.90 9.28 -14.41
N LEU A 518 -24.18 9.55 -14.72
CA LEU A 518 -24.63 10.81 -15.32
C LEU A 518 -24.25 12.03 -14.47
N PHE A 519 -24.16 11.84 -13.15
CA PHE A 519 -23.83 12.86 -12.17
C PHE A 519 -22.32 12.95 -11.86
N LEU A 520 -21.49 12.03 -12.40
CA LEU A 520 -20.04 12.05 -12.22
C LEU A 520 -19.33 12.83 -13.32
N ASN A 521 -19.21 12.22 -14.50
CA ASN A 521 -18.62 12.81 -15.69
C ASN A 521 -18.92 11.97 -16.93
N ILE A 522 -18.75 12.59 -18.10
CA ILE A 522 -19.00 11.96 -19.41
C ILE A 522 -18.18 10.67 -19.60
N ALA A 523 -16.91 10.64 -19.19
CA ALA A 523 -16.08 9.44 -19.34
C ALA A 523 -16.63 8.24 -18.55
N TRP A 524 -17.08 8.45 -17.31
CA TRP A 524 -17.71 7.42 -16.48
C TRP A 524 -19.06 6.96 -17.04
N PHE A 525 -19.83 7.87 -17.64
CA PHE A 525 -21.06 7.51 -18.34
C PHE A 525 -20.78 6.55 -19.50
N PHE A 526 -19.86 6.90 -20.40
CA PHE A 526 -19.51 6.00 -21.50
C PHE A 526 -18.86 4.71 -21.02
N TYR A 527 -18.04 4.74 -19.98
CA TYR A 527 -17.42 3.55 -19.40
C TYR A 527 -18.46 2.56 -18.87
N SER A 528 -19.46 3.04 -18.12
CA SER A 528 -20.51 2.18 -17.57
C SER A 528 -21.53 1.73 -18.61
N LEU A 529 -21.87 2.61 -19.56
CA LEU A 529 -22.78 2.31 -20.67
C LEU A 529 -22.20 1.24 -21.60
N THR A 530 -20.92 1.36 -21.96
CA THR A 530 -20.27 0.37 -22.83
C THR A 530 -20.10 -0.98 -22.13
N PHE A 531 -19.93 -1.00 -20.80
CA PHE A 531 -20.01 -2.24 -20.03
C PHE A 531 -21.42 -2.86 -20.04
N LEU A 532 -22.48 -2.04 -20.03
CA LEU A 532 -23.85 -2.53 -20.18
C LEU A 532 -24.06 -3.22 -21.53
N LEU A 533 -23.47 -2.68 -22.60
CA LEU A 533 -23.51 -3.30 -23.93
C LEU A 533 -22.80 -4.66 -23.97
N ILE A 534 -21.70 -4.83 -23.22
CA ILE A 534 -21.07 -6.14 -23.03
C ILE A 534 -22.04 -7.10 -22.34
N ALA A 535 -22.69 -6.68 -21.26
CA ALA A 535 -23.64 -7.52 -20.53
C ALA A 535 -24.85 -7.94 -21.40
N ILE A 536 -25.37 -7.02 -22.22
CA ILE A 536 -26.41 -7.32 -23.22
C ILE A 536 -25.91 -8.39 -24.21
N SER A 537 -24.67 -8.27 -24.68
CA SER A 537 -24.10 -9.23 -25.62
C SER A 537 -23.94 -10.61 -24.99
N PHE A 538 -23.56 -10.68 -23.71
CA PHE A 538 -23.53 -11.93 -22.95
C PHE A 538 -24.92 -12.54 -22.76
N LEU A 539 -25.95 -11.72 -22.54
CA LEU A 539 -27.33 -12.18 -22.46
C LEU A 539 -27.80 -12.79 -23.79
N LEU A 540 -27.51 -12.12 -24.91
CA LEU A 540 -27.91 -12.57 -26.24
C LEU A 540 -27.23 -13.90 -26.62
N ASP A 541 -25.99 -14.12 -26.23
CA ASP A 541 -25.31 -15.42 -26.38
C ASP A 541 -25.93 -16.49 -25.46
N ALA A 542 -26.30 -16.15 -24.22
CA ALA A 542 -26.92 -17.09 -23.29
C ALA A 542 -28.30 -17.59 -23.75
N ILE A 543 -29.04 -16.80 -24.55
CA ILE A 543 -30.38 -17.15 -25.08
C ILE A 543 -30.37 -17.59 -26.56
N HIS A 544 -29.19 -17.83 -27.14
CA HIS A 544 -29.03 -18.23 -28.55
C HIS A 544 -29.53 -17.21 -29.60
N ALA A 545 -29.68 -15.94 -29.24
CA ALA A 545 -30.13 -14.90 -30.17
C ALA A 545 -29.01 -14.35 -31.08
N LEU A 546 -27.74 -14.49 -30.69
CA LEU A 546 -26.58 -14.16 -31.53
C LEU A 546 -25.62 -15.36 -31.64
N PRO A 547 -25.43 -15.94 -32.84
CA PRO A 547 -24.54 -17.10 -33.04
C PRO A 547 -23.04 -16.76 -33.20
N ALA A 548 -22.67 -15.49 -33.40
CA ALA A 548 -21.31 -15.10 -33.78
C ALA A 548 -20.64 -14.12 -32.79
N TRP A 549 -19.41 -14.47 -32.45
CA TRP A 549 -18.57 -14.11 -31.30
C TRP A 549 -17.83 -12.76 -31.40
N TYR A 550 -18.17 -11.91 -32.36
CA TYR A 550 -17.62 -10.55 -32.42
C TYR A 550 -18.59 -9.60 -31.75
N CYS A 551 -18.24 -9.14 -30.55
CA CYS A 551 -18.98 -8.11 -29.86
C CYS A 551 -18.21 -6.79 -30.04
N PRO A 552 -18.54 -5.93 -31.04
CA PRO A 552 -17.99 -4.59 -31.16
C PRO A 552 -18.00 -3.82 -29.83
N ALA A 553 -18.98 -4.11 -28.95
CA ALA A 553 -19.05 -3.49 -27.64
C ALA A 553 -17.86 -3.82 -26.73
N THR A 554 -17.24 -5.00 -26.85
CA THR A 554 -16.00 -5.32 -26.10
C THR A 554 -14.86 -4.43 -26.55
N LEU A 555 -14.64 -4.26 -27.86
CA LEU A 555 -13.61 -3.38 -28.41
C LEU A 555 -13.87 -1.91 -28.02
N ILE A 556 -15.12 -1.45 -28.13
CA ILE A 556 -15.52 -0.09 -27.73
C ILE A 556 -15.23 0.14 -26.24
N PHE A 557 -15.64 -0.80 -25.37
CA PHE A 557 -15.34 -0.73 -23.94
C PHE A 557 -13.83 -0.75 -23.67
N GLY A 558 -13.06 -1.51 -24.44
CA GLY A 558 -11.59 -1.52 -24.37
C GLY A 558 -10.99 -0.16 -24.69
N LEU A 559 -11.45 0.50 -25.75
CA LEU A 559 -11.01 1.85 -26.14
C LEU A 559 -11.41 2.91 -25.10
N VAL A 560 -12.63 2.87 -24.59
CA VAL A 560 -13.09 3.77 -23.50
C VAL A 560 -12.27 3.54 -22.23
N SER A 561 -12.02 2.28 -21.87
CA SER A 561 -11.16 1.92 -20.74
C SER A 561 -9.72 2.41 -20.93
N PHE A 562 -9.19 2.36 -22.15
CA PHE A 562 -7.85 2.84 -22.47
C PHE A 562 -7.75 4.37 -22.34
N TYR A 563 -8.79 5.09 -22.76
CA TYR A 563 -8.90 6.53 -22.52
C TYR A 563 -8.91 6.85 -21.02
N CYS A 564 -9.73 6.14 -20.23
CA CYS A 564 -9.78 6.30 -18.77
C CYS A 564 -8.44 5.98 -18.11
N PHE A 565 -7.75 4.92 -18.56
CA PHE A 565 -6.40 4.56 -18.12
C PHE A 565 -5.42 5.71 -18.36
N LEU A 566 -5.38 6.25 -19.58
CA LEU A 566 -4.47 7.34 -19.94
C LEU A 566 -4.79 8.60 -19.12
N SER A 567 -6.06 8.98 -19.02
CA SER A 567 -6.47 10.14 -18.23
C SER A 567 -6.15 10.00 -16.73
N ALA A 568 -6.33 8.82 -16.15
CA ALA A 568 -5.94 8.53 -14.77
C ALA A 568 -4.40 8.60 -14.59
N LEU A 569 -3.62 8.08 -15.54
CA LEU A 569 -2.16 8.11 -15.52
C LEU A 569 -1.63 9.55 -15.60
N PHE A 570 -2.15 10.37 -16.52
CA PHE A 570 -1.84 11.79 -16.63
C PHE A 570 -2.20 12.53 -15.33
N SER A 571 -3.39 12.29 -14.80
CA SER A 571 -3.84 12.92 -13.55
C SER A 571 -2.98 12.52 -12.34
N SER A 572 -2.43 11.30 -12.33
CA SER A 572 -1.52 10.83 -11.28
C SER A 572 -0.12 11.45 -11.36
N THR A 573 0.31 11.90 -12.55
CA THR A 573 1.70 12.31 -12.82
C THR A 573 1.88 13.82 -12.97
N PHE A 574 0.93 14.52 -13.58
CA PHE A 574 1.01 15.95 -13.89
C PHE A 574 0.07 16.80 -13.01
N LYS A 575 0.38 18.10 -12.85
CA LYS A 575 -0.51 19.09 -12.22
C LYS A 575 -1.55 19.55 -13.24
N GLY A 576 -2.83 19.41 -12.89
CA GLY A 576 -3.97 19.72 -13.78
C GLY A 576 -4.35 18.53 -14.67
N SER A 577 -5.63 18.45 -15.07
CA SER A 577 -6.11 17.40 -15.98
C SER A 577 -5.83 17.80 -17.42
N CYS A 578 -4.72 17.31 -17.99
CA CYS A 578 -4.43 17.48 -19.42
C CYS A 578 -5.39 16.70 -20.32
N LEU A 579 -5.95 15.58 -19.81
CA LEU A 579 -6.98 14.79 -20.49
C LEU A 579 -8.31 14.93 -19.72
N PRO A 580 -9.32 15.61 -20.29
CA PRO A 580 -10.56 15.88 -19.58
C PRO A 580 -11.42 14.61 -19.46
N MET A 581 -11.83 14.25 -18.24
CA MET A 581 -12.87 13.23 -18.02
C MET A 581 -14.29 13.74 -18.38
N GLY A 582 -14.42 15.03 -18.72
CA GLY A 582 -15.68 15.70 -19.00
C GLY A 582 -16.37 16.24 -17.74
N ARG A 583 -17.41 17.05 -17.94
CA ARG A 583 -18.30 17.52 -16.87
C ARG A 583 -19.43 16.49 -16.66
N PRO A 584 -20.14 16.50 -15.51
CA PRO A 584 -21.37 15.72 -15.36
C PRO A 584 -22.36 16.04 -16.48
N ILE A 585 -23.05 15.02 -17.00
CA ILE A 585 -24.10 15.15 -18.02
C ILE A 585 -25.33 15.81 -17.39
N VAL A 586 -25.68 15.35 -16.18
CA VAL A 586 -26.75 15.94 -15.37
C VAL A 586 -26.09 16.66 -14.21
N GLN A 587 -26.18 17.99 -14.21
CA GLN A 587 -25.80 18.79 -13.06
C GLN A 587 -27.01 18.91 -12.14
N LEU A 588 -26.90 18.38 -10.93
CA LEU A 588 -27.88 18.65 -9.88
C LEU A 588 -27.71 20.10 -9.42
N SER A 589 -28.43 21.03 -10.07
CA SER A 589 -28.65 22.36 -9.52
C SER A 589 -29.53 22.21 -8.27
N GLY A 590 -28.91 22.19 -7.09
CA GLY A 590 -29.66 22.08 -5.82
C GLY A 590 -28.87 21.56 -4.63
N VAL A 591 -27.74 20.86 -4.81
CA VAL A 591 -26.90 20.37 -3.69
C VAL A 591 -25.71 21.31 -3.41
N GLY A 592 -25.64 22.45 -4.10
CA GLY A 592 -24.64 23.50 -3.86
C GLY A 592 -25.15 24.92 -4.15
N GLY A 593 -26.47 25.12 -4.14
CA GLY A 593 -27.11 26.37 -4.57
C GLY A 593 -28.28 26.82 -3.70
N GLY A 594 -28.46 26.24 -2.51
CA GLY A 594 -29.15 26.96 -1.43
C GLY A 594 -28.14 27.92 -0.84
N THR A 595 -28.52 29.19 -0.66
CA THR A 595 -27.78 30.20 0.10
C THR A 595 -26.91 29.56 1.19
N THR A 596 -25.62 29.38 0.95
CA THR A 596 -24.75 28.67 1.88
C THR A 596 -24.56 29.58 3.09
N LYS A 597 -25.34 29.35 4.15
CA LYS A 597 -25.11 29.99 5.45
C LYS A 597 -23.68 29.73 5.92
N CYS A 598 -23.10 28.57 5.57
CA CYS A 598 -21.72 28.21 5.88
C CYS A 598 -20.74 28.62 4.77
N LEU A 599 -19.84 29.55 5.06
CA LEU A 599 -18.79 30.00 4.14
C LEU A 599 -17.60 29.01 4.12
N HIS A 600 -17.25 28.48 2.95
CA HIS A 600 -16.04 27.65 2.79
C HIS A 600 -14.88 28.50 2.26
N LEU A 601 -13.84 28.69 3.07
CA LEU A 601 -12.74 29.61 2.77
C LEU A 601 -11.39 28.88 2.79
N PRO A 602 -10.53 29.01 1.76
CA PRO A 602 -9.26 28.28 1.71
C PRO A 602 -8.24 28.77 2.75
N ALA A 603 -7.65 27.85 3.51
CA ALA A 603 -6.66 28.14 4.56
C ALA A 603 -5.37 28.79 4.04
N ARG A 604 -4.99 28.49 2.79
CA ARG A 604 -3.77 29.02 2.15
C ARG A 604 -3.83 30.51 1.79
N LYS A 605 -4.95 31.20 2.01
CA LYS A 605 -5.11 32.64 1.73
C LYS A 605 -5.23 33.44 3.02
N ALA A 606 -4.35 34.42 3.23
CA ALA A 606 -4.40 35.29 4.40
C ALA A 606 -5.75 36.06 4.52
N SER A 607 -6.34 36.47 3.39
CA SER A 607 -7.67 37.11 3.36
C SER A 607 -8.78 36.18 3.86
N SER A 608 -8.67 34.87 3.62
CA SER A 608 -9.60 33.86 4.10
C SER A 608 -9.47 33.65 5.61
N VAL A 609 -8.24 33.55 6.13
CA VAL A 609 -8.00 33.45 7.59
C VAL A 609 -8.53 34.69 8.31
N LYS A 610 -8.25 35.89 7.77
CA LYS A 610 -8.80 37.15 8.31
C LYS A 610 -10.33 37.14 8.32
N ARG A 611 -10.97 36.66 7.24
CA ARG A 611 -12.43 36.58 7.16
C ARG A 611 -13.02 35.61 8.18
N ILE A 612 -12.37 34.46 8.43
CA ILE A 612 -12.75 33.55 9.52
C ILE A 612 -12.59 34.23 10.89
N ALA A 613 -11.50 34.97 11.09
CA ALA A 613 -11.28 35.72 12.32
C ALA A 613 -12.39 36.76 12.58
N ASP A 614 -12.82 37.47 11.53
CA ASP A 614 -13.93 38.43 11.62
C ASP A 614 -15.25 37.75 12.00
N ILE A 615 -15.53 36.56 11.44
CA ILE A 615 -16.72 35.77 11.78
C ILE A 615 -16.69 35.35 13.26
N LEU A 616 -15.56 34.83 13.74
CA LEU A 616 -15.39 34.44 15.15
C LEU A 616 -15.54 35.65 16.09
N LYS A 617 -14.94 36.79 15.74
CA LYS A 617 -15.06 38.05 16.49
C LYS A 617 -16.47 38.60 16.52
N ASN A 618 -17.33 38.23 15.57
CA ASN A 618 -18.72 38.67 15.47
C ASN A 618 -19.71 37.64 16.05
N GLY A 619 -19.23 36.67 16.84
CA GLY A 619 -20.10 35.68 17.51
C GLY A 619 -20.43 34.45 16.66
N GLY A 620 -19.77 34.27 15.51
CA GLY A 620 -19.90 33.08 14.69
C GLY A 620 -19.09 31.89 15.23
N THR A 621 -19.40 30.71 14.71
CA THR A 621 -18.74 29.43 14.97
C THR A 621 -18.12 28.90 13.69
N CYS A 622 -16.85 28.47 13.75
CA CYS A 622 -16.12 28.05 12.55
C CYS A 622 -15.52 26.66 12.70
N GLY A 623 -15.56 25.87 11.63
CA GLY A 623 -14.74 24.68 11.49
C GLY A 623 -13.31 25.06 11.08
N ILE A 624 -12.29 24.59 11.78
CA ILE A 624 -10.90 24.92 11.46
C ILE A 624 -10.00 23.67 11.40
N PRO A 625 -8.94 23.68 10.58
CA PRO A 625 -7.97 22.58 10.52
C PRO A 625 -7.09 22.55 11.77
N THR A 626 -6.48 21.40 12.07
CA THR A 626 -5.47 21.30 13.14
C THR A 626 -4.40 20.29 12.74
N ASP A 627 -3.37 20.17 13.57
CA ASP A 627 -2.33 19.12 13.57
C ASP A 627 -2.86 17.71 13.88
N THR A 628 -4.15 17.59 14.23
CA THR A 628 -4.80 16.31 14.55
C THR A 628 -6.04 16.08 13.71
N VAL A 629 -7.19 16.61 14.11
CA VAL A 629 -8.50 16.48 13.44
C VAL A 629 -9.14 17.86 13.27
N TYR A 630 -10.10 18.03 12.38
CA TYR A 630 -10.89 19.26 12.31
C TYR A 630 -11.70 19.46 13.59
N VAL A 631 -11.84 20.72 13.98
CA VAL A 631 -12.55 21.11 15.21
C VAL A 631 -13.51 22.25 14.94
N LEU A 632 -14.56 22.34 15.76
CA LEU A 632 -15.50 23.45 15.78
C LEU A 632 -15.05 24.41 16.88
N VAL A 633 -14.96 25.70 16.55
CA VAL A 633 -14.44 26.72 17.46
C VAL A 633 -15.32 27.95 17.56
N ALA A 634 -15.24 28.60 18.71
CA ALA A 634 -15.86 29.87 19.03
C ALA A 634 -14.85 30.77 19.78
N ALA A 635 -14.96 32.09 19.65
CA ALA A 635 -14.11 33.02 20.39
C ALA A 635 -14.49 33.03 21.89
N CYS A 636 -13.51 32.98 22.80
CA CYS A 636 -13.78 32.96 24.25
C CYS A 636 -14.51 34.21 24.74
N ASN A 637 -14.23 35.37 24.14
CA ASN A 637 -14.84 36.65 24.50
C ASN A 637 -16.25 36.85 23.90
N ARG A 638 -16.84 35.82 23.30
CA ARG A 638 -18.20 35.79 22.75
C ARG A 638 -19.03 34.67 23.40
N PRO A 639 -19.65 34.94 24.57
CA PRO A 639 -20.37 33.92 25.34
C PRO A 639 -21.50 33.24 24.56
N ASP A 640 -22.18 34.00 23.70
CA ASP A 640 -23.21 33.54 22.76
C ASP A 640 -22.68 32.52 21.75
N ALA A 641 -21.49 32.75 21.21
CA ALA A 641 -20.84 31.83 20.28
C ALA A 641 -20.40 30.54 20.95
N VAL A 642 -19.90 30.63 22.19
CA VAL A 642 -19.50 29.46 23.00
C VAL A 642 -20.71 28.58 23.30
N GLU A 643 -21.83 29.19 23.69
CA GLU A 643 -23.08 28.47 23.90
C GLU A 643 -23.61 27.84 22.61
N LYS A 644 -23.56 28.55 21.48
CA LYS A 644 -23.92 28.02 20.15
C LYS A 644 -23.05 26.81 19.78
N ALA A 645 -21.74 26.88 20.00
CA ALA A 645 -20.82 25.77 19.75
C ALA A 645 -21.14 24.56 20.63
N HIS A 646 -21.48 24.76 21.91
CA HIS A 646 -21.89 23.71 22.82
C HIS A 646 -23.20 23.03 22.37
N GLN A 647 -24.22 23.84 22.05
CA GLN A 647 -25.55 23.38 21.60
C GLN A 647 -25.53 22.71 20.22
N SER A 648 -24.46 22.91 19.43
CA SER A 648 -24.30 22.24 18.14
C SER A 648 -24.35 20.70 18.27
N LYS A 649 -24.02 20.16 19.46
CA LYS A 649 -24.02 18.73 19.77
C LYS A 649 -25.32 18.31 20.47
N ARG A 650 -26.03 17.35 19.89
CA ARG A 650 -27.32 16.83 20.42
C ARG A 650 -27.23 16.13 21.78
N GLN A 651 -26.05 15.66 22.19
CA GLN A 651 -25.77 15.00 23.48
C GLN A 651 -24.46 15.55 24.08
N ALA A 652 -24.42 16.84 24.39
CA ALA A 652 -23.22 17.53 24.89
C ALA A 652 -22.91 17.28 26.38
N GLN A 653 -23.81 16.62 27.12
CA GLN A 653 -23.71 16.52 28.58
C GLN A 653 -22.49 15.73 29.09
N ASP A 654 -21.85 14.90 28.26
CA ASP A 654 -20.81 13.98 28.74
C ASP A 654 -19.36 14.49 28.60
N ARG A 655 -19.08 15.58 27.86
CA ARG A 655 -17.69 16.04 27.64
C ARG A 655 -17.55 17.57 27.57
N PRO A 656 -16.81 18.19 28.51
CA PRO A 656 -16.62 19.64 28.50
C PRO A 656 -15.74 20.10 27.34
N MET A 657 -15.94 21.35 26.88
CA MET A 657 -15.11 21.95 25.84
C MET A 657 -13.70 22.29 26.36
N SER A 658 -12.73 22.35 25.44
CA SER A 658 -11.34 22.71 25.76
C SER A 658 -11.03 24.16 25.35
N LEU A 659 -10.03 24.76 26.00
CA LEU A 659 -9.54 26.11 25.74
C LEU A 659 -8.25 26.04 24.92
N TRP A 660 -8.17 26.77 23.81
CA TRP A 660 -6.96 26.82 23.00
C TRP A 660 -6.40 28.23 22.94
N ILE A 661 -5.08 28.32 23.06
CA ILE A 661 -4.29 29.55 23.05
C ILE A 661 -3.20 29.43 21.97
N SER A 662 -2.69 30.55 21.48
CA SER A 662 -1.62 30.58 20.46
C SER A 662 -0.23 30.55 21.08
N SER A 663 -0.10 31.05 22.31
CA SER A 663 1.16 31.13 23.04
C SER A 663 0.91 31.20 24.55
N LEU A 664 1.85 30.68 25.35
CA LEU A 664 1.83 30.83 26.80
C LEU A 664 1.86 32.29 27.27
N LYS A 665 2.29 33.23 26.41
CA LYS A 665 2.20 34.67 26.66
C LYS A 665 0.77 35.11 27.00
N GLN A 666 -0.25 34.44 26.44
CA GLN A 666 -1.65 34.75 26.75
C GLN A 666 -2.06 34.40 28.19
N LEU A 667 -1.30 33.55 28.88
CA LEU A 667 -1.50 33.17 30.29
C LEU A 667 -0.47 33.82 31.23
N GLU A 668 0.48 34.60 30.71
CA GLU A 668 1.56 35.20 31.48
C GLU A 668 1.07 36.08 32.66
N PRO A 669 -0.01 36.88 32.54
CA PRO A 669 -0.58 37.61 33.69
C PRO A 669 -1.01 36.69 34.85
N ALA A 670 -1.39 35.45 34.53
CA ALA A 670 -1.81 34.43 35.48
C ALA A 670 -0.69 33.45 35.87
N LYS A 671 0.56 33.67 35.44
CA LYS A 671 1.68 32.74 35.69
C LYS A 671 1.84 32.39 37.17
N HIS A 672 1.61 33.36 38.07
CA HIS A 672 1.70 33.19 39.52
C HIS A 672 0.65 32.22 40.10
N LEU A 673 -0.40 31.89 39.35
CA LEU A 673 -1.45 30.93 39.73
C LEU A 673 -1.11 29.48 39.32
N PHE A 674 -0.04 29.29 38.55
CA PHE A 674 0.47 27.97 38.17
C PHE A 674 1.73 27.63 38.97
N THR A 675 1.93 26.36 39.29
CA THR A 675 3.19 25.95 39.91
C THR A 675 4.34 25.99 38.92
N PRO A 676 5.59 26.22 39.36
CA PRO A 676 6.75 26.25 38.48
C PRO A 676 6.87 25.00 37.60
N LEU A 677 6.72 23.81 38.20
CA LEU A 677 6.75 22.53 37.49
C LEU A 677 5.66 22.43 36.40
N LEU A 678 4.45 22.91 36.68
CA LEU A 678 3.37 22.91 35.70
C LEU A 678 3.67 23.88 34.54
N TRP A 679 4.19 25.07 34.84
CA TRP A 679 4.55 26.06 33.85
C TRP A 679 5.64 25.55 32.90
N ASP A 680 6.71 24.99 33.46
CA ASP A 680 7.83 24.44 32.67
C ASP A 680 7.39 23.23 31.85
N PHE A 681 6.48 22.41 32.38
CA PHE A 681 5.89 21.30 31.63
C PHE A 681 5.00 21.79 30.48
N MET A 682 4.20 22.84 30.67
CA MET A 682 3.42 23.45 29.59
C MET A 682 4.33 24.00 28.48
N GLU A 683 5.44 24.64 28.84
CA GLU A 683 6.42 25.19 27.90
C GLU A 683 7.16 24.10 27.11
N ALA A 684 7.52 22.99 27.76
CA ALA A 684 8.16 21.86 27.10
C ALA A 684 7.19 21.02 26.25
N ALA A 685 5.91 20.96 26.65
CA ALA A 685 4.91 20.15 25.96
C ALA A 685 4.33 20.84 24.72
N TRP A 686 4.41 22.16 24.58
CA TRP A 686 3.74 22.91 23.51
C TRP A 686 4.69 23.77 22.67
N PRO A 687 4.38 24.00 21.37
CA PRO A 687 3.21 23.54 20.61
C PRO A 687 3.27 22.05 20.27
N SER A 688 2.15 21.31 20.43
CA SER A 688 2.10 19.88 20.12
C SER A 688 0.67 19.30 20.12
N PRO A 689 0.50 18.03 19.69
CA PRO A 689 -0.77 17.32 19.82
C PRO A 689 -1.04 16.72 21.22
N ILE A 690 -0.62 17.45 22.28
CA ILE A 690 -0.90 17.14 23.68
C ILE A 690 -1.89 18.21 24.22
N SER A 691 -2.94 17.79 24.90
CA SER A 691 -3.84 18.66 25.67
C SER A 691 -3.60 18.43 27.16
N LEU A 692 -3.43 19.50 27.93
CA LEU A 692 -3.13 19.42 29.37
C LEU A 692 -4.35 19.88 30.16
N VAL A 693 -4.84 19.02 31.05
CA VAL A 693 -5.91 19.34 32.00
C VAL A 693 -5.27 19.91 33.25
N VAL A 694 -5.54 21.19 33.52
CA VAL A 694 -4.95 21.94 34.63
C VAL A 694 -6.03 22.36 35.63
N PRO A 695 -5.68 22.63 36.90
CA PRO A 695 -6.62 23.17 37.87
C PRO A 695 -7.29 24.45 37.37
N ARG A 696 -8.61 24.53 37.54
CA ARG A 696 -9.37 25.74 37.26
C ARG A 696 -9.06 26.77 38.35
N GLY A 697 -8.84 28.02 37.97
CA GLY A 697 -8.65 29.13 38.90
C GLY A 697 -9.19 30.43 38.34
N GLU A 698 -8.99 31.53 39.07
CA GLU A 698 -9.42 32.89 38.69
C GLU A 698 -8.83 33.34 37.33
N TRP A 699 -7.76 32.68 36.87
CA TRP A 699 -7.17 32.93 35.56
C TRP A 699 -8.15 32.75 34.39
N VAL A 700 -9.21 31.95 34.56
CA VAL A 700 -10.23 31.70 33.55
C VAL A 700 -11.08 32.95 33.30
N ASP A 701 -11.27 33.79 34.32
CA ASP A 701 -12.16 34.96 34.23
C ASP A 701 -11.57 36.06 33.34
N PHE A 702 -10.24 36.15 33.27
CA PHE A 702 -9.53 37.10 32.40
C PHE A 702 -9.71 36.80 30.89
N LEU A 703 -10.27 35.64 30.53
CA LEU A 703 -10.44 35.20 29.14
C LEU A 703 -11.76 35.65 28.50
N GLY A 704 -12.62 36.35 29.25
CA GLY A 704 -13.82 37.01 28.72
C GLY A 704 -15.02 36.09 28.48
N MET A 705 -15.02 34.86 29.01
CA MET A 705 -16.08 33.87 28.80
C MET A 705 -17.38 34.17 29.57
N LYS A 706 -17.33 34.92 30.67
CA LYS A 706 -18.51 35.23 31.52
C LYS A 706 -19.31 33.95 31.84
N ASP A 707 -20.63 33.99 31.70
CA ASP A 707 -21.53 32.86 32.02
C ASP A 707 -21.30 31.61 31.15
N SER A 708 -20.66 31.75 29.97
CA SER A 708 -20.36 30.61 29.09
C SER A 708 -19.20 29.74 29.62
N ALA A 709 -18.47 30.21 30.63
CA ALA A 709 -17.36 29.49 31.24
C ALA A 709 -17.77 28.15 31.87
N LYS A 710 -19.06 27.95 32.15
CA LYS A 710 -19.64 26.66 32.62
C LYS A 710 -19.57 25.54 31.57
N TYR A 711 -19.43 25.88 30.29
CA TYR A 711 -19.35 24.91 29.19
C TYR A 711 -17.89 24.50 28.86
N VAL A 712 -16.90 25.13 29.50
CA VAL A 712 -15.47 24.95 29.25
C VAL A 712 -14.80 24.35 30.48
N GLY A 713 -14.28 23.13 30.35
CA GLY A 713 -13.79 22.35 31.48
C GLY A 713 -14.87 21.92 32.48
N THR A 714 -14.45 21.47 33.65
CA THR A 714 -15.28 21.19 34.82
C THR A 714 -15.16 22.32 35.85
N PRO A 715 -15.94 22.31 36.93
CA PRO A 715 -15.73 23.26 38.04
C PRO A 715 -14.31 23.19 38.64
N GLN A 716 -13.63 22.04 38.55
CA GLN A 716 -12.31 21.83 39.15
C GLN A 716 -11.13 21.98 38.17
N SER A 717 -11.36 21.82 36.85
CA SER A 717 -10.25 21.73 35.89
C SER A 717 -10.61 22.18 34.48
N VAL A 718 -9.64 22.64 33.70
CA VAL A 718 -9.82 23.05 32.29
C VAL A 718 -8.74 22.41 31.43
N ALA A 719 -9.13 21.87 30.27
CA ALA A 719 -8.21 21.36 29.27
C ALA A 719 -7.69 22.52 28.39
N ILE A 720 -6.38 22.71 28.34
CA ILE A 720 -5.71 23.72 27.52
C ILE A 720 -4.88 23.04 26.41
N ARG A 721 -4.71 23.70 25.26
CA ARG A 721 -3.79 23.27 24.19
C ARG A 721 -3.24 24.44 23.38
N ILE A 722 -1.97 24.35 22.97
CA ILE A 722 -1.41 25.09 21.84
C ILE A 722 -1.18 24.09 20.69
N PRO A 723 -1.99 24.12 19.61
CA PRO A 723 -1.85 23.18 18.51
C PRO A 723 -0.60 23.45 17.69
N ASP A 724 0.04 22.40 17.15
CA ASP A 724 1.16 22.53 16.20
C ASP A 724 0.64 22.78 14.76
N CYS A 725 -0.18 23.81 14.59
CA CYS A 725 -0.82 24.13 13.33
C CYS A 725 -0.74 25.62 13.05
N SER A 726 0.16 26.03 12.17
CA SER A 726 0.48 27.44 11.91
C SER A 726 -0.73 28.30 11.55
N VAL A 727 -1.63 27.80 10.69
CA VAL A 727 -2.84 28.54 10.30
C VAL A 727 -3.81 28.73 11.47
N THR A 728 -3.90 27.74 12.36
CA THR A 728 -4.79 27.78 13.53
C THR A 728 -4.20 28.63 14.65
N THR A 729 -2.91 28.49 14.94
CA THR A 729 -2.20 29.36 15.87
C THR A 729 -2.29 30.83 15.44
N HIS A 730 -2.08 31.11 14.14
CA HIS A 730 -2.23 32.46 13.60
C HIS A 730 -3.68 32.97 13.68
N LEU A 731 -4.68 32.10 13.46
CA LEU A 731 -6.08 32.48 13.66
C LEU A 731 -6.37 32.84 15.12
N ILE A 732 -5.83 32.08 16.07
CA ILE A 732 -5.95 32.36 17.51
C ILE A 732 -5.25 33.69 17.86
N ASP A 733 -4.10 34.01 17.26
CA ASP A 733 -3.45 35.32 17.44
C ASP A 733 -4.36 36.48 16.99
N LEU A 734 -5.08 36.31 15.89
CA LEU A 734 -5.98 37.33 15.37
C LEU A 734 -7.23 37.50 16.23
N VAL A 735 -7.78 36.42 16.78
CA VAL A 735 -9.08 36.38 17.48
C VAL A 735 -8.94 36.59 18.99
N GLY A 736 -7.87 36.10 19.59
CA GLY A 736 -7.76 35.81 21.02
C GLY A 736 -8.04 34.33 21.32
N PRO A 737 -7.97 33.90 22.59
CA PRO A 737 -8.24 32.52 23.00
C PRO A 737 -9.57 32.00 22.46
N ILE A 738 -9.61 30.73 22.07
CA ILE A 738 -10.80 30.11 21.48
C ILE A 738 -11.24 28.88 22.29
N VAL A 739 -12.54 28.65 22.30
CA VAL A 739 -13.14 27.43 22.84
C VAL A 739 -13.28 26.42 21.71
N VAL A 740 -12.93 25.16 22.00
CA VAL A 740 -12.83 24.10 21.01
C VAL A 740 -13.60 22.86 21.43
N THR A 741 -14.42 22.36 20.51
CA THR A 741 -15.06 21.04 20.57
C THR A 741 -14.79 20.26 19.27
N SER A 742 -14.93 18.94 19.34
CA SER A 742 -14.88 18.08 18.16
C SER A 742 -15.99 18.46 17.16
N ALA A 743 -15.66 18.51 15.86
CA ALA A 743 -16.58 18.91 14.79
C ALA A 743 -17.44 17.73 14.28
N ASN A 744 -18.05 16.99 15.20
CA ASN A 744 -18.88 15.81 14.95
C ASN A 744 -20.00 15.69 16.01
N PRO A 745 -21.17 15.15 15.64
CA PRO A 745 -22.17 14.70 16.60
C PRO A 745 -21.57 13.70 17.61
N THR A 746 -22.09 13.70 18.83
CA THR A 746 -21.66 12.78 19.89
C THR A 746 -21.78 11.33 19.42
N GLY A 747 -20.70 10.55 19.62
CA GLY A 747 -20.65 9.12 19.24
C GLY A 747 -20.16 8.83 17.82
N GLU A 748 -20.08 9.83 16.94
CA GLU A 748 -19.56 9.64 15.58
C GLU A 748 -18.04 9.76 15.50
N ALA A 749 -17.45 9.28 14.40
CA ALA A 749 -16.03 9.45 14.10
C ALA A 749 -15.61 10.93 14.04
N ASP A 750 -14.35 11.24 14.39
CA ASP A 750 -13.79 12.59 14.28
C ASP A 750 -13.77 13.05 12.81
N THR A 751 -13.84 14.37 12.59
CA THR A 751 -13.75 14.95 11.25
C THR A 751 -12.30 15.15 10.86
N THR A 752 -11.91 14.59 9.72
CA THR A 752 -10.54 14.63 9.18
C THR A 752 -10.48 15.37 7.85
N HIS A 753 -11.54 16.08 7.46
CA HIS A 753 -11.61 16.90 6.26
C HIS A 753 -12.66 18.00 6.42
N HIS A 754 -12.41 19.18 5.84
CA HIS A 754 -13.34 20.32 5.90
C HIS A 754 -14.74 19.98 5.36
N ASN A 755 -14.85 19.19 4.30
CA ASN A 755 -16.15 18.71 3.79
C ASN A 755 -16.95 17.90 4.83
N GLN A 756 -16.28 17.16 5.71
CA GLN A 756 -16.96 16.38 6.74
C GLN A 756 -17.53 17.28 7.84
N VAL A 757 -16.91 18.44 8.11
CA VAL A 757 -17.40 19.40 9.11
C VAL A 757 -18.81 19.87 8.72
N TYR A 758 -18.96 20.36 7.48
CA TYR A 758 -20.27 20.80 7.00
C TYR A 758 -21.25 19.64 6.84
N ALA A 759 -20.82 18.49 6.31
CA ALA A 759 -21.70 17.32 6.16
C ALA A 759 -22.29 16.85 7.50
N LYS A 760 -21.56 17.03 8.61
CA LYS A 760 -21.99 16.61 9.95
C LYS A 760 -22.71 17.68 10.75
N LEU A 761 -22.30 18.94 10.63
CA LEU A 761 -22.85 20.04 11.43
C LEU A 761 -23.92 20.84 10.69
N GLY A 762 -23.95 20.78 9.35
CA GLY A 762 -24.89 21.50 8.50
C GLY A 762 -24.91 23.00 8.81
N ASP A 763 -26.11 23.56 9.00
CA ASP A 763 -26.32 24.98 9.29
C ASP A 763 -25.86 25.42 10.69
N LYS A 764 -25.31 24.51 11.50
CA LYS A 764 -24.81 24.83 12.84
C LYS A 764 -23.39 25.39 12.84
N VAL A 765 -22.75 25.49 11.68
CA VAL A 765 -21.43 26.09 11.48
C VAL A 765 -21.54 27.25 10.49
N ASP A 766 -20.97 28.41 10.84
CA ASP A 766 -21.09 29.64 10.04
C ASP A 766 -20.01 29.72 8.95
N ALA A 767 -18.86 29.09 9.16
CA ALA A 767 -17.82 28.97 8.16
C ALA A 767 -16.88 27.79 8.41
N VAL A 768 -16.22 27.30 7.36
CA VAL A 768 -15.15 26.30 7.46
C VAL A 768 -13.90 26.82 6.77
N LEU A 769 -12.79 26.81 7.50
CA LEU A 769 -11.46 27.07 6.96
C LEU A 769 -10.93 25.79 6.31
N CYS A 770 -10.88 25.77 4.98
CA CYS A 770 -10.59 24.60 4.17
C CYS A 770 -9.08 24.41 3.95
N ASP A 771 -8.50 23.40 4.58
CA ASP A 771 -7.09 23.01 4.39
C ASP A 771 -6.91 21.56 3.91
N GLY A 772 -7.93 21.01 3.24
CA GLY A 772 -7.88 19.61 2.80
C GLY A 772 -8.03 18.61 3.95
N PRO A 773 -7.43 17.41 3.85
CA PRO A 773 -7.46 16.41 4.90
C PRO A 773 -6.56 16.82 6.07
N SER A 774 -6.95 16.43 7.28
CA SER A 774 -6.08 16.52 8.45
C SER A 774 -4.83 15.64 8.25
N PRO A 775 -3.67 16.04 8.82
CA PRO A 775 -2.44 15.27 8.72
C PRO A 775 -2.55 13.89 9.40
N GLU A 776 -3.47 13.77 10.37
CA GLU A 776 -3.63 12.59 11.22
C GLU A 776 -5.12 12.22 11.31
N ASN A 777 -5.42 11.00 11.77
CA ASN A 777 -6.78 10.49 11.93
C ASN A 777 -7.15 10.16 13.39
N ILE A 778 -6.28 10.53 14.32
CA ILE A 778 -6.45 10.30 15.77
C ILE A 778 -6.34 11.66 16.47
N ALA A 779 -7.21 11.90 17.45
CA ALA A 779 -7.18 13.11 18.25
C ALA A 779 -5.93 13.25 19.15
N SER A 780 -5.78 14.41 19.79
CA SER A 780 -4.68 14.69 20.73
C SER A 780 -4.69 13.77 21.96
N THR A 781 -3.51 13.57 22.54
CA THR A 781 -3.34 12.94 23.85
C THR A 781 -3.78 13.92 24.94
N VAL A 782 -4.62 13.48 25.89
CA VAL A 782 -5.16 14.32 26.96
C VAL A 782 -4.59 13.86 28.30
N VAL A 783 -3.82 14.73 28.94
CA VAL A 783 -3.03 14.47 30.14
C VAL A 783 -3.66 15.20 31.32
N ASP A 784 -3.82 14.50 32.44
CA ASP A 784 -4.27 15.09 33.69
C ASP A 784 -3.07 15.61 34.49
N CYS A 785 -2.95 16.93 34.60
CA CYS A 785 -1.89 17.62 35.32
C CYS A 785 -2.37 18.17 36.68
N THR A 786 -3.59 17.86 37.12
CA THR A 786 -4.13 18.40 38.39
C THR A 786 -3.32 18.01 39.62
N LYS A 787 -2.58 16.89 39.55
CA LYS A 787 -1.72 16.36 40.62
C LYS A 787 -0.23 16.43 40.31
N ILE A 788 0.19 17.23 39.33
CA ILE A 788 1.59 17.27 38.85
C ILE A 788 2.62 17.58 39.95
N ASN A 789 2.23 18.35 40.97
CA ASN A 789 3.09 18.68 42.12
C ASN A 789 3.47 17.45 42.98
N SER A 790 2.68 16.38 42.93
CA SER A 790 3.00 15.10 43.57
C SER A 790 3.96 14.23 42.75
N GLY A 791 4.48 14.76 41.64
CA GLY A 791 5.33 14.04 40.68
C GLY A 791 4.56 13.12 39.74
N ASN A 792 3.23 13.10 39.81
CA ASN A 792 2.37 12.19 39.06
C ASN A 792 1.44 12.92 38.09
N ILE A 793 1.29 12.38 36.87
CA ILE A 793 0.31 12.80 35.87
C ILE A 793 -0.60 11.63 35.47
N GLY A 794 -1.85 11.93 35.17
CA GLY A 794 -2.84 10.97 34.66
C GLY A 794 -3.04 11.08 33.14
N PHE A 795 -3.84 10.18 32.56
CA PHE A 795 -4.18 10.21 31.14
C PHE A 795 -5.68 9.93 30.97
N PHE A 796 -6.43 10.92 30.48
CA PHE A 796 -7.83 10.72 30.10
C PHE A 796 -7.95 10.08 28.71
N ARG A 797 -6.98 10.34 27.83
CA ARG A 797 -6.91 9.74 26.49
C ARG A 797 -5.48 9.67 26.01
N VAL A 798 -5.05 8.52 25.49
CA VAL A 798 -3.82 8.40 24.71
C VAL A 798 -4.17 8.56 23.24
N GLY A 799 -3.75 9.67 22.64
CA GLY A 799 -3.96 10.01 21.25
C GLY A 799 -2.71 9.71 20.42
N ILE A 800 -2.39 10.61 19.48
CA ILE A 800 -1.22 10.44 18.61
C ILE A 800 0.12 10.39 19.37
N VAL A 801 0.25 11.13 20.48
CA VAL A 801 1.46 11.13 21.30
C VAL A 801 1.39 9.98 22.31
N PRO A 802 2.28 8.98 22.23
CA PRO A 802 2.25 7.86 23.16
C PRO A 802 2.60 8.30 24.59
N LYS A 803 2.02 7.60 25.58
CA LYS A 803 2.25 7.84 27.03
C LYS A 803 3.73 7.98 27.39
N SER A 804 4.59 7.13 26.81
CA SER A 804 6.03 7.14 27.08
C SER A 804 6.72 8.45 26.70
N GLN A 805 6.29 9.09 25.61
CA GLN A 805 6.88 10.34 25.15
C GLN A 805 6.48 11.51 26.06
N VAL A 806 5.23 11.53 26.55
CA VAL A 806 4.76 12.53 27.52
C VAL A 806 5.52 12.42 28.84
N LEU A 807 5.70 11.19 29.35
CA LEU A 807 6.46 10.96 30.58
C LEU A 807 7.93 11.37 30.44
N GLN A 808 8.53 11.13 29.28
CA GLN A 808 9.90 11.56 29.00
C GLN A 808 10.03 13.10 29.04
N ILE A 809 9.04 13.84 28.54
CA ILE A 809 9.03 15.31 28.64
C ILE A 809 8.96 15.74 30.11
N LEU A 810 8.11 15.11 30.91
CA LEU A 810 7.99 15.41 32.35
C LEU A 810 9.31 15.14 33.10
N GLU A 811 9.94 13.99 32.86
CA GLU A 811 11.23 13.64 33.48
C GLU A 811 12.32 14.66 33.14
N GLN A 812 12.37 15.14 31.89
CA GLN A 812 13.33 16.17 31.47
C GLN A 812 13.12 17.50 32.19
N VAL A 813 11.86 17.87 32.45
CA VAL A 813 11.52 19.09 33.19
C VAL A 813 11.86 18.93 34.67
N GLN A 814 11.61 17.77 35.27
CA GLN A 814 11.95 17.50 36.69
C GLN A 814 13.45 17.46 36.97
N GLN A 815 14.28 17.25 35.94
CA GLN A 815 15.74 17.23 36.06
C GLN A 815 16.40 18.60 35.89
N LYS A 816 15.68 19.60 35.38
CA LYS A 816 16.12 21.00 35.32
C LYS A 816 15.85 21.67 36.65
#